data_AF-A0A8C5CMJ4-F1
#
_entry.id   AF-A0A8C5CMJ4-F1
#
_cell.length_a   1.000
_cell.length_b   1.000
_cell.length_c   1.000
_cell.angle_alpha   90.00
_cell.angle_beta   90.00
_cell.angle_gamma   90.00
#
_symmetry.space_group_name_H-M   'P 1'
#
loop_
_entity.id
_entity.type
_entity.pdbx_description
1 polymer ?
#
loop_
_entity_poly.entity_id
_entity_poly.type
_entity_poly.pdbx_seq_one_letter_code
_entity_poly.pdbx_strand_id
1 'polypeptide(L)'
;MCSALHALALALALSLALLQSSVAFVPIGGGEATHVSITRTALLQKLKETCQAVADSSGYEFNPTGPSAEELVQACLGPTATGEVSAGKFRAALQEVYVQNALVDLNFVASAPHHFNSEAFLEGRALITEGVVSIKANIQNHQASREMLGRVLHTLQDFYSHSNWVELDNTEPFANLIQPDLPIENIAAKDTATCRDCASGNCPNTILANILQENKLTSGYMGISSSEKPKGKCSHGGAGDLTSAAVPRGGISKDERRPGNEALHDAAVTAATSASLQLLEDIRGAAGDRDFLRLMGIDRSSGVCFVIDTTGSMADDIATAKAVVYNIIDSKKGTQDEPSEYILVPFNDPDFGPLTRTTDPEVMKNEISKLTASGGGDGPELCLSGLQMALTAAPAFSHIYVFTDATAKDIALKDTISALISSTKSTVVNFFMTTSGGRKRRSITATFNDYRDLALASGGQAIHVTKGSLPEATGIILDTSTSALVTVLQRSRSSGSETFTFLLDESLKNITLYITGSQMTFNISNPAGVSQNNTQLSGGLGTIQSVGNLWRIRLDDDKQTGTWKIQMASAQPYTLKVTGQNTITFIYDYVQAFKGPHPGYAPITGRPQAGRPAMLLLSVMGRKGPASVTVGEVGLIPVSRAGPVSKGSTTDLGNGDILVTVDAVPQGEFVVILTGTDLVSGSQFQRQSTTQMSVSKVIVTAVADGSVEPGQMLSIPFSVMTEGSGGPCSINARNDREFPMTFPMNVPLTTGHYANGTLTITPPKDTPSGTDVTLTIMAKTSAAADSNYAVLRLSVVSKVTTPFHRCT
;
A
#
# COMPACT_ATOMS: atom_id res chain seq x y z
N MET A 1 -2.37 48.11 21.32
CA MET A 1 -1.57 47.36 20.32
C MET A 1 -1.41 45.87 20.64
N CYS A 2 -1.90 45.37 21.78
CA CYS A 2 -2.29 43.96 21.98
C CYS A 2 -3.77 43.67 21.62
N SER A 3 -4.41 44.53 20.80
CA SER A 3 -5.87 44.53 20.55
C SER A 3 -6.28 44.30 19.08
N ALA A 4 -5.34 44.24 18.13
CA ALA A 4 -5.64 43.99 16.71
C ALA A 4 -5.50 42.50 16.32
N LEU A 5 -4.89 41.69 17.19
CA LEU A 5 -4.80 40.23 17.04
C LEU A 5 -5.99 39.48 17.66
N HIS A 6 -6.95 40.18 18.29
CA HIS A 6 -8.20 39.60 18.83
C HIS A 6 -9.42 39.80 17.91
N ALA A 7 -9.22 40.35 16.70
CA ALA A 7 -10.24 40.51 15.66
C ALA A 7 -9.95 39.64 14.40
N LEU A 8 -9.06 38.65 14.46
CA LEU A 8 -9.47 37.27 14.76
C LEU A 8 -10.99 37.01 14.75
N ALA A 9 -11.27 35.82 14.26
CA ALA A 9 -12.19 34.89 14.90
C ALA A 9 -13.68 35.07 14.67
N LEU A 10 -14.18 36.20 14.16
CA LEU A 10 -15.61 36.32 13.81
C LEU A 10 -15.94 36.29 12.30
N ALA A 11 -14.98 36.52 11.39
CA ALA A 11 -15.22 36.44 9.94
C ALA A 11 -14.92 35.06 9.34
N LEU A 12 -14.15 34.22 10.05
CA LEU A 12 -14.41 32.78 10.04
C LEU A 12 -15.74 32.59 10.82
N ALA A 13 -16.83 32.19 10.16
CA ALA A 13 -17.81 31.20 10.65
C ALA A 13 -19.19 31.31 9.98
N LEU A 14 -19.63 32.49 9.54
CA LEU A 14 -21.02 32.69 9.08
C LEU A 14 -21.16 33.66 7.90
N SER A 15 -20.84 33.20 6.70
CA SER A 15 -21.69 33.43 5.53
C SER A 15 -21.50 32.23 4.61
N LEU A 16 -21.83 31.07 5.19
CA LEU A 16 -23.08 30.38 4.90
C LEU A 16 -23.03 29.80 3.48
N ALA A 17 -22.89 28.48 3.45
CA ALA A 17 -23.79 27.58 2.74
C ALA A 17 -24.70 28.30 1.73
N LEU A 18 -24.47 28.01 0.44
CA LEU A 18 -25.08 28.52 -0.82
C LEU A 18 -23.95 29.15 -1.65
N LEU A 19 -23.37 28.52 -2.67
CA LEU A 19 -23.95 27.66 -3.68
C LEU A 19 -22.92 26.65 -4.20
N GLN A 20 -23.38 25.41 -4.37
CA GLN A 20 -22.80 24.32 -5.18
C GLN A 20 -21.26 24.19 -5.16
N SER A 21 -20.77 23.26 -4.33
CA SER A 21 -19.51 22.58 -4.58
C SER A 21 -19.61 21.85 -5.93
N SER A 22 -19.23 22.54 -7.01
CA SER A 22 -18.91 21.91 -8.28
C SER A 22 -17.67 21.05 -8.07
N VAL A 23 -17.87 19.75 -8.17
CA VAL A 23 -16.82 18.72 -8.10
C VAL A 23 -15.84 18.92 -9.24
N ALA A 24 -14.77 19.70 -9.01
CA ALA A 24 -13.51 19.50 -9.72
C ALA A 24 -13.01 18.08 -9.43
N PHE A 25 -12.27 17.47 -10.37
CA PHE A 25 -11.72 16.12 -10.25
C PHE A 25 -11.26 15.80 -8.83
N VAL A 26 -12.11 15.09 -8.08
CA VAL A 26 -11.77 14.68 -6.72
C VAL A 26 -10.86 13.45 -6.87
N PRO A 27 -9.62 13.51 -6.36
CA PRO A 27 -8.64 12.44 -6.45
C PRO A 27 -9.12 11.14 -5.79
N ILE A 28 -10.06 11.19 -4.82
CA ILE A 28 -10.73 10.00 -4.26
C ILE A 28 -12.17 10.36 -3.84
N GLY A 29 -13.17 9.91 -4.61
CA GLY A 29 -14.60 9.90 -4.25
C GLY A 29 -15.49 10.96 -4.91
N GLY A 30 -16.67 10.53 -5.40
CA GLY A 30 -17.87 11.37 -5.55
C GLY A 30 -18.17 12.06 -6.89
N GLY A 31 -17.32 11.98 -7.91
CA GLY A 31 -17.60 12.50 -9.27
C GLY A 31 -17.91 11.38 -10.29
N GLU A 32 -18.77 11.64 -11.27
CA GLU A 32 -19.09 10.65 -12.34
C GLU A 32 -17.86 10.36 -13.24
N ALA A 33 -17.02 11.36 -13.52
CA ALA A 33 -15.81 11.23 -14.32
C ALA A 33 -14.63 11.94 -13.63
N THR A 34 -13.71 11.19 -13.01
CA THR A 34 -12.42 11.67 -12.51
C THR A 34 -11.28 10.81 -13.08
N HIS A 35 -10.03 11.27 -13.01
CA HIS A 35 -8.89 10.43 -13.42
C HIS A 35 -8.90 9.06 -12.75
N VAL A 36 -9.29 9.01 -11.47
CA VAL A 36 -9.46 7.76 -10.74
C VAL A 36 -10.65 6.93 -11.24
N SER A 37 -11.79 7.54 -11.59
CA SER A 37 -12.92 6.77 -12.13
C SER A 37 -12.68 6.27 -13.57
N ILE A 38 -11.99 7.06 -14.41
CA ILE A 38 -11.52 6.65 -15.74
C ILE A 38 -10.54 5.49 -15.62
N THR A 39 -9.54 5.62 -14.75
CA THR A 39 -8.55 4.57 -14.46
C THR A 39 -9.22 3.29 -13.95
N ARG A 40 -10.15 3.41 -13.01
CA ARG A 40 -10.96 2.28 -12.50
C ARG A 40 -11.72 1.58 -13.61
N THR A 41 -12.40 2.34 -14.46
CA THR A 41 -13.19 1.80 -15.56
C THR A 41 -12.32 1.02 -16.55
N ALA A 42 -11.21 1.63 -17.00
CA ALA A 42 -10.28 1.00 -17.91
C ALA A 42 -9.64 -0.27 -17.33
N LEU A 43 -9.20 -0.23 -16.06
CA LEU A 43 -8.62 -1.38 -15.37
C LEU A 43 -9.61 -2.53 -15.23
N LEU A 44 -10.81 -2.29 -14.70
CA LEU A 44 -11.81 -3.34 -14.50
C LEU A 44 -12.26 -3.96 -15.82
N GLN A 45 -12.39 -3.15 -16.88
CA GLN A 45 -12.70 -3.66 -18.22
C GLN A 45 -11.57 -4.55 -18.75
N LYS A 46 -10.31 -4.06 -18.74
CA LYS A 46 -9.17 -4.84 -19.25
C LYS A 46 -8.94 -6.13 -18.46
N LEU A 47 -9.18 -6.08 -17.15
CA LEU A 47 -9.11 -7.26 -16.29
C LEU A 47 -10.19 -8.27 -16.62
N LYS A 48 -11.43 -7.84 -16.87
CA LYS A 48 -12.51 -8.73 -17.32
C LYS A 48 -12.15 -9.43 -18.64
N GLU A 49 -11.62 -8.68 -19.61
CA GLU A 49 -11.14 -9.22 -20.90
C GLU A 49 -10.00 -10.25 -20.69
N THR A 50 -9.07 -9.94 -19.79
CA THR A 50 -7.94 -10.83 -19.48
C THR A 50 -8.40 -12.11 -18.78
N CYS A 51 -9.31 -11.99 -17.81
CA CYS A 51 -9.90 -13.13 -17.11
C CYS A 51 -10.67 -14.05 -18.06
N GLN A 52 -11.42 -13.48 -19.02
CA GLN A 52 -12.07 -14.26 -20.08
C GLN A 52 -11.04 -15.03 -20.91
N ALA A 53 -9.96 -14.39 -21.35
CA ALA A 53 -8.91 -15.06 -22.13
C ALA A 53 -8.22 -16.20 -21.36
N VAL A 54 -7.98 -16.03 -20.06
CA VAL A 54 -7.44 -17.08 -19.20
C VAL A 54 -8.44 -18.23 -19.02
N ALA A 55 -9.72 -17.93 -18.88
CA ALA A 55 -10.78 -18.93 -18.77
C ALA A 55 -10.92 -19.76 -20.06
N ASP A 56 -10.95 -19.10 -21.21
CA ASP A 56 -11.04 -19.73 -22.53
C ASP A 56 -9.84 -20.65 -22.78
N SER A 57 -8.61 -20.18 -22.49
CA SER A 57 -7.39 -20.98 -22.64
C SER A 57 -7.30 -22.15 -21.65
N SER A 58 -7.98 -22.05 -20.51
CA SER A 58 -8.03 -23.09 -19.48
C SER A 58 -9.26 -24.02 -19.60
N GLY A 59 -10.16 -23.75 -20.55
CA GLY A 59 -11.34 -24.58 -20.83
C GLY A 59 -12.45 -24.51 -19.77
N TYR A 60 -12.59 -23.39 -19.05
CA TYR A 60 -13.73 -23.17 -18.14
C TYR A 60 -14.53 -21.92 -18.52
N GLU A 61 -15.79 -21.87 -18.09
CA GLU A 61 -16.68 -20.74 -18.36
C GLU A 61 -16.39 -19.58 -17.39
N PHE A 62 -16.16 -18.38 -17.93
CA PHE A 62 -16.04 -17.16 -17.14
C PHE A 62 -17.42 -16.53 -16.93
N ASN A 63 -17.95 -16.65 -15.71
CA ASN A 63 -19.29 -16.15 -15.37
C ASN A 63 -19.29 -15.38 -14.03
N PRO A 64 -18.87 -14.10 -14.02
CA PRO A 64 -18.94 -13.27 -12.82
C PRO A 64 -20.39 -13.03 -12.41
N THR A 65 -20.69 -13.22 -11.13
CA THR A 65 -22.05 -13.07 -10.58
C THR A 65 -22.51 -11.62 -10.45
N GLY A 66 -21.57 -10.68 -10.65
CA GLY A 66 -21.81 -9.24 -10.58
C GLY A 66 -20.57 -8.44 -10.97
N PRO A 67 -20.68 -7.09 -10.99
CA PRO A 67 -19.61 -6.21 -11.45
C PRO A 67 -18.58 -5.88 -10.35
N SER A 68 -18.75 -6.40 -9.14
CA SER A 68 -17.85 -6.07 -8.04
C SER A 68 -16.46 -6.69 -8.22
N ALA A 69 -15.45 -6.05 -7.64
CA ALA A 69 -14.08 -6.56 -7.66
C ALA A 69 -13.99 -7.96 -7.03
N GLU A 70 -14.79 -8.18 -5.99
CA GLU A 70 -14.87 -9.44 -5.23
C GLU A 70 -15.38 -10.59 -6.10
N GLU A 71 -16.45 -10.34 -6.87
CA GLU A 71 -17.03 -11.33 -7.78
C GLU A 71 -16.14 -11.57 -9.00
N LEU A 72 -15.45 -10.52 -9.47
CA LEU A 72 -14.48 -10.65 -10.57
C LEU A 72 -13.31 -11.56 -10.20
N VAL A 73 -12.71 -11.41 -9.02
CA VAL A 73 -11.60 -12.27 -8.56
C VAL A 73 -12.03 -13.73 -8.54
N GLN A 74 -13.20 -14.02 -7.96
CA GLN A 74 -13.73 -15.37 -7.87
C GLN A 74 -13.95 -15.99 -9.25
N ALA A 75 -14.61 -15.26 -10.16
CA ALA A 75 -14.83 -15.74 -11.53
C ALA A 75 -13.53 -15.91 -12.32
N CYS A 76 -12.55 -15.03 -12.10
CA CYS A 76 -11.28 -15.07 -12.79
C CYS A 76 -10.44 -16.29 -12.40
N LEU A 77 -10.44 -16.68 -11.12
CA LEU A 77 -9.71 -17.88 -10.64
C LEU A 77 -10.41 -19.19 -11.03
N GLY A 78 -11.71 -19.12 -11.32
CA GLY A 78 -12.49 -20.22 -11.86
C GLY A 78 -12.61 -21.42 -10.90
N PRO A 79 -12.93 -22.62 -11.43
CA PRO A 79 -13.21 -23.81 -10.61
C PRO A 79 -12.00 -24.32 -9.83
N THR A 80 -10.80 -23.79 -10.10
CA THR A 80 -9.55 -24.20 -9.46
C THR A 80 -9.34 -23.60 -8.08
N ALA A 81 -10.07 -22.53 -7.74
CA ALA A 81 -10.14 -21.98 -6.40
C ALA A 81 -11.41 -22.49 -5.71
N THR A 82 -11.34 -23.65 -5.06
CA THR A 82 -12.50 -24.31 -4.43
C THR A 82 -12.90 -23.73 -3.08
N GLY A 83 -12.10 -22.81 -2.52
CA GLY A 83 -12.32 -22.18 -1.23
C GLY A 83 -12.50 -20.67 -1.32
N GLU A 84 -12.51 -20.01 -0.16
CA GLU A 84 -12.64 -18.56 -0.08
C GLU A 84 -11.33 -17.85 -0.44
N VAL A 85 -11.40 -16.90 -1.38
CA VAL A 85 -10.28 -16.04 -1.79
C VAL A 85 -10.66 -14.60 -1.48
N SER A 86 -9.81 -13.91 -0.73
CA SER A 86 -10.04 -12.51 -0.39
C SER A 86 -9.76 -11.60 -1.58
N ALA A 87 -10.63 -10.62 -1.82
CA ALA A 87 -10.37 -9.56 -2.78
C ALA A 87 -9.42 -8.47 -2.23
N GLY A 88 -8.94 -8.59 -0.99
CA GLY A 88 -8.12 -7.58 -0.33
C GLY A 88 -6.86 -7.21 -1.11
N LYS A 89 -6.16 -8.21 -1.68
CA LYS A 89 -4.98 -8.00 -2.51
C LYS A 89 -5.31 -7.25 -3.79
N PHE A 90 -6.38 -7.66 -4.48
CA PHE A 90 -6.84 -7.01 -5.69
C PHE A 90 -7.24 -5.55 -5.42
N ARG A 91 -8.02 -5.31 -4.36
CA ARG A 91 -8.44 -3.97 -3.95
C ARG A 91 -7.25 -3.08 -3.60
N ALA A 92 -6.25 -3.60 -2.89
CA ALA A 92 -5.05 -2.84 -2.57
C ALA A 92 -4.23 -2.50 -3.82
N ALA A 93 -4.08 -3.44 -4.75
CA ALA A 93 -3.40 -3.19 -6.02
C ALA A 93 -4.09 -2.09 -6.83
N LEU A 94 -5.43 -2.12 -6.92
CA LEU A 94 -6.20 -1.05 -7.57
C LEU A 94 -6.00 0.31 -6.85
N GLN A 95 -6.06 0.32 -5.52
CA GLN A 95 -5.83 1.53 -4.74
C GLN A 95 -4.43 2.12 -4.94
N GLU A 96 -3.38 1.30 -5.04
CA GLU A 96 -2.02 1.78 -5.33
C GLU A 96 -1.97 2.57 -6.65
N VAL A 97 -2.63 2.05 -7.70
CA VAL A 97 -2.73 2.75 -9.00
C VAL A 97 -3.53 4.05 -8.87
N TYR A 98 -4.69 4.00 -8.19
CA TYR A 98 -5.56 5.18 -8.00
C TYR A 98 -4.88 6.28 -7.20
N VAL A 99 -4.19 5.92 -6.11
CA VAL A 99 -3.44 6.86 -5.29
C VAL A 99 -2.35 7.53 -6.10
N GLN A 100 -1.58 6.76 -6.88
CA GLN A 100 -0.47 7.35 -7.64
C GLN A 100 -0.95 8.18 -8.82
N ASN A 101 -2.11 7.85 -9.40
CA ASN A 101 -2.80 8.71 -10.34
C ASN A 101 -3.20 10.05 -9.68
N ALA A 102 -3.86 10.00 -8.52
CA ALA A 102 -4.24 11.17 -7.73
C ALA A 102 -3.05 12.02 -7.26
N LEU A 103 -1.92 11.40 -6.93
CA LEU A 103 -0.74 12.08 -6.40
C LEU A 103 -0.01 12.93 -7.45
N VAL A 104 -0.29 12.77 -8.75
CA VAL A 104 0.32 13.62 -9.78
C VAL A 104 -0.10 15.07 -9.58
N ASP A 105 -1.39 15.32 -9.33
CA ASP A 105 -1.93 16.65 -9.03
C ASP A 105 -1.29 17.32 -7.80
N LEU A 106 -0.84 16.52 -6.82
CA LEU A 106 -0.23 17.03 -5.60
C LEU A 106 1.27 17.27 -5.77
N ASN A 107 1.99 16.26 -6.27
CA ASN A 107 3.44 16.24 -6.30
C ASN A 107 4.00 17.00 -7.51
N PHE A 108 3.23 17.06 -8.60
CA PHE A 108 3.64 17.63 -9.89
C PHE A 108 2.74 18.78 -10.34
N VAL A 109 2.02 19.43 -9.41
CA VAL A 109 1.05 20.52 -9.67
C VAL A 109 1.55 21.62 -10.63
N ALA A 110 2.84 21.95 -10.61
CA ALA A 110 3.44 22.99 -11.45
C ALA A 110 4.19 22.43 -12.69
N SER A 111 4.13 21.12 -12.92
CA SER A 111 4.87 20.42 -13.97
C SER A 111 4.06 20.40 -15.26
N ALA A 112 4.41 21.30 -16.19
CA ALA A 112 3.76 21.35 -17.50
C ALA A 112 3.78 20.00 -18.25
N PRO A 113 4.88 19.21 -18.26
CA PRO A 113 4.89 17.89 -18.91
C PRO A 113 3.92 16.87 -18.31
N HIS A 114 3.82 16.78 -16.99
CA HIS A 114 2.92 15.80 -16.33
C HIS A 114 1.45 16.06 -16.64
N HIS A 115 1.11 17.32 -16.89
CA HIS A 115 -0.25 17.77 -17.14
C HIS A 115 -0.50 18.18 -18.60
N PHE A 116 0.44 17.93 -19.54
CA PHE A 116 0.35 18.40 -20.93
C PHE A 116 0.03 19.89 -21.11
N ASN A 117 0.34 20.71 -20.11
CA ASN A 117 0.12 22.15 -20.14
C ASN A 117 1.20 22.84 -20.97
N SER A 118 0.92 24.07 -21.42
CA SER A 118 1.89 24.94 -22.09
C SER A 118 2.60 24.30 -23.29
N GLU A 119 1.87 23.45 -24.03
CA GLU A 119 2.33 22.75 -25.25
C GLU A 119 3.53 21.80 -25.02
N ALA A 120 3.74 21.34 -23.79
CA ALA A 120 4.80 20.39 -23.40
C ALA A 120 4.53 18.94 -23.86
N PHE A 121 4.09 18.76 -25.11
CA PHE A 121 3.65 17.47 -25.66
C PHE A 121 4.78 16.46 -25.80
N LEU A 122 5.98 16.90 -26.19
CA LEU A 122 7.11 15.99 -26.40
C LEU A 122 7.65 15.48 -25.08
N GLU A 123 7.74 16.35 -24.08
CA GLU A 123 8.14 16.03 -22.72
C GLU A 123 7.08 15.16 -22.02
N GLY A 124 5.80 15.48 -22.18
CA GLY A 124 4.71 14.64 -21.67
C GLY A 124 4.70 13.23 -22.28
N ARG A 125 4.93 13.10 -23.60
CA ARG A 125 5.13 11.80 -24.26
C ARG A 125 6.35 11.06 -23.70
N ALA A 126 7.45 11.76 -23.41
CA ALA A 126 8.63 11.13 -22.83
C ALA A 126 8.31 10.49 -21.47
N LEU A 127 7.57 11.18 -20.59
CA LEU A 127 7.12 10.63 -19.30
C LEU A 127 6.29 9.36 -19.47
N ILE A 128 5.34 9.35 -20.42
CA ILE A 128 4.51 8.17 -20.70
C ILE A 128 5.36 7.01 -21.19
N THR A 129 6.19 7.24 -22.21
CA THR A 129 6.96 6.16 -22.86
C THR A 129 8.07 5.61 -21.97
N GLU A 130 8.80 6.45 -21.23
CA GLU A 130 9.76 6.03 -20.22
C GLU A 130 9.08 5.28 -19.07
N GLY A 131 7.90 5.75 -18.64
CA GLY A 131 7.09 5.08 -17.63
C GLY A 131 6.64 3.69 -18.06
N VAL A 132 6.17 3.52 -19.30
CA VAL A 132 5.79 2.20 -19.86
C VAL A 132 7.00 1.26 -19.93
N VAL A 133 8.18 1.74 -20.33
CA VAL A 133 9.42 0.96 -20.28
C VAL A 133 9.74 0.52 -18.86
N SER A 134 9.61 1.42 -17.88
CA SER A 134 9.81 1.11 -16.47
C SER A 134 8.83 0.05 -15.97
N ILE A 135 7.54 0.13 -16.34
CA ILE A 135 6.52 -0.87 -15.96
C ILE A 135 6.88 -2.24 -16.53
N LYS A 136 7.21 -2.31 -17.83
CA LYS A 136 7.57 -3.58 -18.50
C LYS A 136 8.83 -4.20 -17.90
N ALA A 137 9.83 -3.39 -17.57
CA ALA A 137 11.07 -3.85 -16.93
C ALA A 137 10.83 -4.36 -15.49
N ASN A 138 9.81 -3.84 -14.80
CA ASN A 138 9.49 -4.17 -13.41
C ASN A 138 8.26 -5.09 -13.30
N ILE A 139 7.89 -5.87 -14.33
CA ILE A 139 6.63 -6.64 -14.30
C ILE A 139 6.55 -7.60 -13.11
N GLN A 140 7.69 -8.16 -12.70
CA GLN A 140 7.77 -9.02 -11.51
C GLN A 140 7.75 -8.20 -10.22
N ASN A 141 8.14 -6.92 -10.24
CA ASN A 141 7.94 -6.00 -9.12
C ASN A 141 6.60 -5.28 -9.25
N HIS A 142 5.57 -5.93 -8.71
CA HIS A 142 4.20 -5.46 -8.90
C HIS A 142 3.95 -4.06 -8.33
N GLN A 143 4.53 -3.71 -7.17
CA GLN A 143 4.27 -2.40 -6.55
C GLN A 143 4.88 -1.26 -7.38
N ALA A 144 6.17 -1.35 -7.74
CA ALA A 144 6.82 -0.30 -8.55
C ALA A 144 6.11 -0.09 -9.90
N SER A 145 5.68 -1.18 -10.52
CA SER A 145 4.90 -1.15 -11.77
C SER A 145 3.52 -0.48 -11.59
N ARG A 146 2.79 -0.79 -10.51
CA ARG A 146 1.50 -0.15 -10.23
C ARG A 146 1.64 1.34 -9.91
N GLU A 147 2.68 1.71 -9.18
CA GLU A 147 2.91 3.12 -8.85
C GLU A 147 3.21 3.94 -10.10
N MET A 148 4.09 3.44 -10.97
CA MET A 148 4.37 4.08 -12.26
C MET A 148 3.13 4.08 -13.18
N LEU A 149 2.36 3.00 -13.21
CA LEU A 149 1.13 2.91 -14.00
C LEU A 149 0.14 4.01 -13.61
N GLY A 150 -0.06 4.28 -12.32
CA GLY A 150 -0.94 5.35 -11.86
C GLY A 150 -0.52 6.72 -12.40
N ARG A 151 0.78 7.03 -12.31
CA ARG A 151 1.35 8.30 -12.80
C ARG A 151 1.22 8.44 -14.32
N VAL A 152 1.58 7.39 -15.06
CA VAL A 152 1.49 7.37 -16.52
C VAL A 152 0.04 7.52 -17.00
N LEU A 153 -0.90 6.83 -16.35
CA LEU A 153 -2.32 6.95 -16.69
C LEU A 153 -2.86 8.36 -16.44
N HIS A 154 -2.46 9.01 -15.34
CA HIS A 154 -2.84 10.40 -15.08
C HIS A 154 -2.34 11.31 -16.21
N THR A 155 -1.03 11.30 -16.48
CA THR A 155 -0.44 12.12 -17.54
C THR A 155 -1.06 11.85 -18.91
N LEU A 156 -1.35 10.59 -19.26
CA LEU A 156 -2.04 10.23 -20.49
C LEU A 156 -3.46 10.80 -20.56
N GLN A 157 -4.19 10.81 -19.45
CA GLN A 157 -5.57 11.32 -19.38
C GLN A 157 -5.59 12.86 -19.48
N ASP A 158 -4.63 13.54 -18.86
CA ASP A 158 -4.48 15.01 -18.91
C ASP A 158 -4.29 15.54 -20.32
N PHE A 159 -3.66 14.78 -21.21
CA PHE A 159 -3.61 15.15 -22.62
C PHE A 159 -5.01 15.44 -23.19
N TYR A 160 -5.99 14.58 -22.89
CA TYR A 160 -7.33 14.71 -23.47
C TYR A 160 -8.13 15.83 -22.81
N SER A 161 -7.93 16.12 -21.53
CA SER A 161 -8.59 17.23 -20.84
C SER A 161 -7.93 18.58 -21.13
N HIS A 162 -6.61 18.65 -21.33
CA HIS A 162 -5.87 19.92 -21.40
C HIS A 162 -5.42 20.33 -22.82
N SER A 163 -5.51 19.45 -23.82
CA SER A 163 -5.23 19.78 -25.23
C SER A 163 -6.49 20.13 -26.04
N ASN A 164 -6.33 20.52 -27.32
CA ASN A 164 -7.45 20.67 -28.24
C ASN A 164 -7.82 19.37 -29.01
N TRP A 165 -7.41 18.18 -28.54
CA TRP A 165 -7.56 16.92 -29.29
C TRP A 165 -8.99 16.65 -29.76
N VAL A 166 -9.97 16.82 -28.87
CA VAL A 166 -11.39 16.57 -29.17
C VAL A 166 -12.04 17.72 -29.92
N GLU A 167 -11.51 18.94 -29.80
CA GLU A 167 -11.90 20.11 -30.59
C GLU A 167 -11.44 20.01 -32.05
N LEU A 168 -10.44 19.18 -32.35
CA LEU A 168 -10.01 18.80 -33.69
C LEU A 168 -10.88 17.69 -34.31
N ASP A 169 -12.03 17.39 -33.71
CA ASP A 169 -12.96 16.32 -34.11
C ASP A 169 -12.35 14.90 -34.05
N ASN A 170 -11.26 14.70 -33.30
CA ASN A 170 -10.71 13.37 -33.09
C ASN A 170 -11.51 12.59 -32.03
N THR A 171 -11.94 11.38 -32.39
CA THR A 171 -12.67 10.47 -31.50
C THR A 171 -11.83 9.30 -30.99
N GLU A 172 -10.71 9.01 -31.67
CA GLU A 172 -9.82 7.89 -31.35
C GLU A 172 -8.68 8.31 -30.41
N PRO A 173 -8.09 7.38 -29.64
CA PRO A 173 -6.87 7.62 -28.90
C PRO A 173 -5.72 8.09 -29.78
N PHE A 174 -4.94 9.05 -29.30
CA PHE A 174 -3.72 9.50 -29.96
C PHE A 174 -2.58 8.52 -29.70
N ALA A 175 -2.48 7.47 -30.53
CA ALA A 175 -1.50 6.39 -30.39
C ALA A 175 -0.05 6.88 -30.28
N ASN A 176 0.27 8.06 -30.83
CA ASN A 176 1.58 8.69 -30.82
C ASN A 176 2.06 9.07 -29.41
N LEU A 177 1.17 9.10 -28.41
CA LEU A 177 1.54 9.29 -27.00
C LEU A 177 2.11 8.01 -26.37
N ILE A 178 1.73 6.85 -26.88
CA ILE A 178 2.09 5.53 -26.33
C ILE A 178 3.22 4.90 -27.15
N GLN A 179 3.21 5.09 -28.48
CA GLN A 179 4.18 4.53 -29.41
C GLN A 179 5.32 5.53 -29.67
N PRO A 180 6.53 5.32 -29.13
CA PRO A 180 7.64 6.29 -29.19
C PRO A 180 8.15 6.55 -30.61
N ASP A 181 7.92 5.61 -31.52
CA ASP A 181 8.30 5.59 -32.93
C ASP A 181 7.37 6.43 -33.82
N LEU A 182 6.19 6.82 -33.33
CA LEU A 182 5.29 7.73 -34.04
C LEU A 182 5.60 9.20 -33.69
N PRO A 183 5.75 10.10 -34.68
CA PRO A 183 6.08 11.50 -34.41
C PRO A 183 4.86 12.28 -33.90
N ILE A 184 5.06 13.23 -32.99
CA ILE A 184 4.05 14.28 -32.69
C ILE A 184 4.42 15.49 -33.52
N GLU A 185 3.57 15.80 -34.51
CA GLU A 185 3.80 16.89 -35.46
C GLU A 185 2.71 17.97 -35.34
N ASN A 186 2.92 19.08 -36.06
CA ASN A 186 1.96 20.18 -36.16
C ASN A 186 1.55 20.83 -34.84
N ILE A 187 2.46 20.87 -33.86
CA ILE A 187 2.28 21.63 -32.61
C ILE A 187 2.29 23.13 -32.95
N ALA A 188 1.36 23.89 -32.39
CA ALA A 188 1.31 25.33 -32.54
C ALA A 188 2.58 25.98 -31.96
N ALA A 189 3.26 26.82 -32.75
CA ALA A 189 4.46 27.51 -32.28
C ALA A 189 4.10 28.50 -31.16
N LYS A 190 5.04 28.81 -30.27
CA LYS A 190 4.82 29.66 -29.09
C LYS A 190 4.21 31.04 -29.40
N ASP A 191 4.48 31.59 -30.57
CA ASP A 191 3.98 32.88 -31.07
C ASP A 191 2.71 32.77 -31.94
N THR A 192 2.27 31.55 -32.26
CA THR A 192 1.01 31.29 -32.97
C THR A 192 -0.15 31.49 -32.00
N ALA A 193 -1.02 32.46 -32.26
CA ALA A 193 -2.23 32.66 -31.49
C ALA A 193 -3.15 31.43 -31.64
N THR A 194 -3.67 30.92 -30.53
CA THR A 194 -4.52 29.73 -30.51
C THR A 194 -5.91 29.95 -29.92
N CYS A 195 -6.11 31.02 -29.15
CA CYS A 195 -7.39 31.33 -28.51
C CYS A 195 -7.97 32.69 -28.87
N ARG A 196 -9.31 32.77 -28.91
CA ARG A 196 -10.08 34.02 -28.83
C ARG A 196 -10.30 34.45 -27.38
N ASP A 197 -10.35 35.76 -27.15
CA ASP A 197 -10.57 36.32 -25.80
C ASP A 197 -12.02 36.12 -25.34
N CYS A 198 -12.21 35.40 -24.23
CA CYS A 198 -13.55 35.19 -23.66
C CYS A 198 -13.93 36.29 -22.67
N ALA A 199 -14.23 37.48 -23.18
CA ALA A 199 -14.56 38.63 -22.34
C ALA A 199 -15.85 38.47 -21.49
N SER A 200 -16.81 37.68 -21.96
CA SER A 200 -18.12 37.45 -21.33
C SER A 200 -18.11 36.36 -20.25
N GLY A 201 -17.02 35.59 -20.13
CA GLY A 201 -16.93 34.44 -19.22
C GLY A 201 -17.69 33.19 -19.68
N ASN A 202 -18.48 33.26 -20.77
CA ASN A 202 -19.17 32.12 -21.37
C ASN A 202 -18.88 32.08 -22.88
N CYS A 203 -18.03 31.14 -23.29
CA CYS A 203 -17.62 30.98 -24.68
C CYS A 203 -17.57 29.49 -25.06
N PRO A 204 -18.56 28.99 -25.82
CA PRO A 204 -18.50 27.64 -26.36
C PRO A 204 -17.40 27.61 -27.44
N ASN A 205 -16.31 26.90 -27.16
CA ASN A 205 -15.09 26.78 -27.97
C ASN A 205 -14.23 28.07 -28.02
N THR A 206 -13.09 28.09 -27.34
CA THR A 206 -12.16 29.23 -27.33
C THR A 206 -11.06 29.11 -28.38
N ILE A 207 -10.93 27.97 -29.06
CA ILE A 207 -9.91 27.72 -30.09
C ILE A 207 -10.21 28.53 -31.36
N LEU A 208 -9.17 29.11 -31.98
CA LEU A 208 -9.30 29.84 -33.24
C LEU A 208 -9.54 28.90 -34.42
N ALA A 209 -10.40 29.32 -35.35
CA ALA A 209 -10.80 28.50 -36.50
C ALA A 209 -9.62 28.06 -37.39
N ASN A 210 -8.58 28.89 -37.54
CA ASN A 210 -7.40 28.53 -38.32
C ASN A 210 -6.57 27.41 -37.65
N ILE A 211 -6.56 27.33 -36.32
CA ILE A 211 -5.92 26.22 -35.60
C ILE A 211 -6.63 24.90 -35.91
N LEU A 212 -7.97 24.92 -35.92
CA LEU A 212 -8.76 23.74 -36.26
C LEU A 212 -8.61 23.36 -37.74
N GLN A 213 -8.68 24.33 -38.66
CA GLN A 213 -8.53 24.10 -40.11
C GLN A 213 -7.14 23.59 -40.50
N GLU A 214 -6.10 24.09 -39.85
CA GLU A 214 -4.72 23.64 -40.07
C GLU A 214 -4.37 22.39 -39.26
N ASN A 215 -5.32 21.83 -38.50
CA ASN A 215 -5.16 20.67 -37.62
C ASN A 215 -3.99 20.81 -36.62
N LYS A 216 -3.79 22.03 -36.10
CA LYS A 216 -2.68 22.35 -35.19
C LYS A 216 -2.99 21.90 -33.77
N LEU A 217 -2.04 21.22 -33.14
CA LEU A 217 -2.15 20.78 -31.75
C LEU A 217 -1.71 21.90 -30.80
N THR A 218 -2.53 22.23 -29.81
CA THR A 218 -2.27 23.23 -28.76
C THR A 218 -2.80 22.72 -27.42
N SER A 219 -2.27 23.23 -26.31
CA SER A 219 -2.84 22.99 -24.98
C SER A 219 -2.98 24.29 -24.18
N GLY A 220 -3.64 24.19 -23.03
CA GLY A 220 -3.83 25.30 -22.11
C GLY A 220 -2.52 25.66 -21.41
N TYR A 221 -2.20 26.94 -21.36
CA TYR A 221 -1.12 27.45 -20.49
C TYR A 221 -1.66 27.58 -19.07
N MET A 222 -0.93 27.06 -18.10
CA MET A 222 -1.34 27.04 -16.69
C MET A 222 -0.34 27.83 -15.83
N GLY A 223 -0.85 28.71 -14.98
CA GLY A 223 -0.03 29.49 -14.05
C GLY A 223 -0.68 29.61 -12.68
N ILE A 224 -0.10 28.92 -11.69
CA ILE A 224 -0.63 28.89 -10.31
C ILE A 224 -0.17 30.12 -9.50
N SER A 225 0.99 30.65 -9.83
CA SER A 225 1.60 31.81 -9.14
C SER A 225 1.83 33.02 -10.07
N SER A 226 1.46 32.90 -11.35
CA SER A 226 1.64 33.93 -12.36
C SER A 226 0.49 33.92 -13.37
N SER A 227 0.04 35.10 -13.78
CA SER A 227 -0.93 35.25 -14.88
C SER A 227 -0.26 35.31 -16.26
N GLU A 228 1.06 35.24 -16.33
CA GLU A 228 1.81 35.36 -17.58
C GLU A 228 1.63 34.12 -18.47
N LYS A 229 1.28 34.36 -19.73
CA LYS A 229 1.26 33.35 -20.80
C LYS A 229 1.58 34.02 -22.15
N PRO A 230 2.04 33.27 -23.16
CA PRO A 230 2.35 33.86 -24.47
C PRO A 230 1.12 34.49 -25.11
N LYS A 231 1.34 35.60 -25.83
CA LYS A 231 0.27 36.39 -26.44
C LYS A 231 -0.55 35.53 -27.40
N GLY A 232 -1.88 35.55 -27.22
CA GLY A 232 -2.81 34.80 -28.07
C GLY A 232 -2.98 33.33 -27.70
N LYS A 233 -2.25 32.80 -26.71
CA LYS A 233 -2.39 31.41 -26.27
C LYS A 233 -3.57 31.18 -25.36
N CYS A 234 -4.17 30.00 -25.49
CA CYS A 234 -5.20 29.53 -24.57
C CYS A 234 -4.65 29.36 -23.17
N SER A 235 -5.48 29.72 -22.19
CA SER A 235 -5.26 29.30 -20.81
C SER A 235 -5.77 27.89 -20.59
N HIS A 236 -5.29 27.25 -19.54
CA HIS A 236 -5.87 26.03 -19.02
C HIS A 236 -7.32 26.27 -18.61
N GLY A 237 -7.59 27.23 -17.74
CA GLY A 237 -8.92 27.44 -17.17
C GLY A 237 -9.01 27.02 -15.70
N GLY A 238 -10.14 27.36 -15.08
CA GLY A 238 -10.48 26.94 -13.72
C GLY A 238 -10.03 27.93 -12.64
N ALA A 239 -10.53 27.72 -11.42
CA ALA A 239 -10.33 28.66 -10.31
C ALA A 239 -8.86 28.78 -9.85
N GLY A 240 -8.04 27.75 -10.11
CA GLY A 240 -6.63 27.72 -9.75
C GLY A 240 -5.67 28.30 -10.79
N ASP A 241 -6.15 28.65 -11.99
CA ASP A 241 -5.32 29.14 -13.08
C ASP A 241 -5.34 30.67 -13.16
N LEU A 242 -4.27 31.32 -12.73
CA LEU A 242 -4.15 32.79 -12.80
C LEU A 242 -4.02 33.30 -14.23
N THR A 243 -3.61 32.47 -15.18
CA THR A 243 -3.49 32.88 -16.59
C THR A 243 -4.86 33.08 -17.24
N SER A 244 -5.91 32.44 -16.70
CA SER A 244 -7.28 32.54 -17.21
C SER A 244 -7.85 33.96 -17.18
N ALA A 245 -7.29 34.83 -16.33
CA ALA A 245 -7.64 36.25 -16.26
C ALA A 245 -6.86 37.12 -17.27
N ALA A 246 -5.78 36.61 -17.85
CA ALA A 246 -4.97 37.30 -18.86
C ALA A 246 -5.53 37.07 -20.27
N VAL A 247 -5.49 38.11 -21.11
CA VAL A 247 -5.99 38.04 -22.49
C VAL A 247 -5.10 37.11 -23.35
N PRO A 248 -5.67 36.13 -24.08
CA PRO A 248 -7.10 35.78 -24.20
C PRO A 248 -7.68 35.10 -22.95
N ARG A 249 -8.72 35.67 -22.33
CA ARG A 249 -9.34 35.16 -21.10
C ARG A 249 -10.13 33.88 -21.35
N GLY A 250 -10.36 33.12 -20.28
CA GLY A 250 -11.09 31.84 -20.30
C GLY A 250 -10.15 30.65 -20.16
N GLY A 251 -10.53 29.51 -20.72
CA GLY A 251 -9.71 28.30 -20.71
C GLY A 251 -10.20 27.27 -21.73
N ILE A 252 -9.39 26.25 -21.96
CA ILE A 252 -9.73 25.11 -22.84
C ILE A 252 -9.86 23.80 -22.09
N SER A 253 -9.58 23.77 -20.78
CA SER A 253 -9.64 22.54 -19.99
C SER A 253 -11.05 21.95 -19.95
N LYS A 254 -11.11 20.61 -19.97
CA LYS A 254 -12.31 19.81 -19.81
C LYS A 254 -12.32 19.06 -18.47
N ASP A 255 -11.65 19.60 -17.45
CA ASP A 255 -11.58 18.90 -16.16
C ASP A 255 -12.93 18.79 -15.47
N GLU A 256 -13.76 19.81 -15.69
CA GLU A 256 -15.11 19.86 -15.16
C GLU A 256 -16.11 19.90 -16.31
N ARG A 257 -17.16 19.11 -16.13
CA ARG A 257 -18.35 19.17 -16.96
C ARG A 257 -19.15 20.43 -16.58
N ARG A 258 -19.12 21.45 -17.45
CA ARG A 258 -19.73 22.76 -17.22
C ARG A 258 -20.71 23.10 -18.34
N PRO A 259 -21.69 23.98 -18.09
CA PRO A 259 -22.53 24.51 -19.16
C PRO A 259 -21.68 25.14 -20.29
N GLY A 260 -21.80 24.60 -21.49
CA GLY A 260 -21.09 25.07 -22.69
C GLY A 260 -19.87 24.25 -23.12
N ASN A 261 -19.42 23.26 -22.32
CA ASN A 261 -18.34 22.33 -22.71
C ASN A 261 -18.73 20.85 -22.56
N GLU A 262 -19.99 20.51 -22.28
CA GLU A 262 -20.41 19.16 -21.91
C GLU A 262 -20.01 18.11 -22.95
N ALA A 263 -20.25 18.38 -24.24
CA ALA A 263 -19.90 17.46 -25.31
C ALA A 263 -18.38 17.25 -25.44
N LEU A 264 -17.58 18.31 -25.20
CA LEU A 264 -16.11 18.22 -25.23
C LEU A 264 -15.59 17.44 -24.03
N HIS A 265 -16.19 17.64 -22.85
CA HIS A 265 -15.88 16.87 -21.65
C HIS A 265 -16.20 15.39 -21.85
N ASP A 266 -17.41 15.06 -22.30
CA ASP A 266 -17.85 13.67 -22.52
C ASP A 266 -16.98 12.98 -23.59
N ALA A 267 -16.58 13.69 -24.65
CA ALA A 267 -15.63 13.21 -25.66
C ALA A 267 -14.23 12.99 -25.08
N ALA A 268 -13.71 13.92 -24.28
CA ALA A 268 -12.39 13.80 -23.66
C ALA A 268 -12.32 12.62 -22.69
N VAL A 269 -13.37 12.41 -21.88
CA VAL A 269 -13.49 11.23 -20.99
C VAL A 269 -13.48 9.94 -21.80
N THR A 270 -14.21 9.89 -22.91
CA THR A 270 -14.26 8.71 -23.80
C THR A 270 -12.90 8.41 -24.41
N ALA A 271 -12.22 9.42 -24.94
CA ALA A 271 -10.90 9.28 -25.54
C ALA A 271 -9.84 8.88 -24.49
N ALA A 272 -9.86 9.50 -23.31
CA ALA A 272 -8.97 9.18 -22.19
C ALA A 272 -9.17 7.75 -21.67
N THR A 273 -10.41 7.27 -21.59
CA THR A 273 -10.73 5.88 -21.22
C THR A 273 -10.18 4.91 -22.27
N SER A 274 -10.40 5.20 -23.54
CA SER A 274 -9.95 4.37 -24.67
C SER A 274 -8.42 4.33 -24.77
N ALA A 275 -7.74 5.45 -24.54
CA ALA A 275 -6.28 5.53 -24.48
C ALA A 275 -5.71 4.75 -23.29
N SER A 276 -6.36 4.84 -22.13
CA SER A 276 -5.99 4.06 -20.95
C SER A 276 -6.10 2.55 -21.24
N LEU A 277 -7.16 2.10 -21.94
CA LEU A 277 -7.31 0.71 -22.38
C LEU A 277 -6.21 0.27 -23.35
N GLN A 278 -5.81 1.14 -24.30
CA GLN A 278 -4.74 0.86 -25.26
C GLN A 278 -3.38 0.70 -24.55
N LEU A 279 -3.08 1.57 -23.58
CA LEU A 279 -1.86 1.48 -22.77
C LEU A 279 -1.83 0.20 -21.93
N LEU A 280 -2.97 -0.16 -21.32
CA LEU A 280 -3.07 -1.42 -20.56
C LEU A 280 -2.92 -2.66 -21.45
N GLU A 281 -3.42 -2.61 -22.69
CA GLU A 281 -3.22 -3.68 -23.67
C GLU A 281 -1.75 -3.84 -24.06
N ASP A 282 -1.01 -2.74 -24.22
CA ASP A 282 0.44 -2.78 -24.50
C ASP A 282 1.23 -3.41 -23.33
N ILE A 283 0.88 -3.07 -22.08
CA ILE A 283 1.48 -3.69 -20.90
C ILE A 283 1.12 -5.18 -20.80
N ARG A 284 -0.17 -5.51 -20.97
CA ARG A 284 -0.66 -6.90 -20.97
C ARG A 284 0.03 -7.73 -22.04
N GLY A 285 0.17 -7.21 -23.27
CA GLY A 285 0.84 -7.90 -24.37
C GLY A 285 2.31 -8.21 -24.09
N ALA A 286 3.02 -7.33 -23.37
CA ALA A 286 4.40 -7.55 -22.96
C ALA A 286 4.53 -8.53 -21.78
N ALA A 287 3.58 -8.50 -20.84
CA ALA A 287 3.60 -9.33 -19.64
C ALA A 287 3.07 -10.76 -19.87
N GLY A 288 2.08 -10.90 -20.75
CA GLY A 288 1.21 -12.08 -20.82
C GLY A 288 0.08 -12.03 -19.77
N ASP A 289 -1.00 -12.77 -20.05
CA ASP A 289 -2.24 -12.68 -19.27
C ASP A 289 -2.05 -12.97 -17.77
N ARG A 290 -1.32 -14.03 -17.43
CA ARG A 290 -1.14 -14.45 -16.03
C ARG A 290 -0.33 -13.43 -15.22
N ASP A 291 0.77 -12.94 -15.76
CA ASP A 291 1.59 -11.95 -15.05
C ASP A 291 0.91 -10.58 -15.00
N PHE A 292 0.08 -10.22 -16.00
CA PHE A 292 -0.77 -9.03 -15.93
C PHE A 292 -1.82 -9.14 -14.82
N LEU A 293 -2.50 -10.29 -14.67
CA LEU A 293 -3.44 -10.51 -13.57
C LEU A 293 -2.75 -10.44 -12.20
N ARG A 294 -1.55 -11.02 -12.07
CA ARG A 294 -0.74 -10.99 -10.85
C ARG A 294 -0.26 -9.59 -10.50
N LEU A 295 0.17 -8.81 -11.49
CA LEU A 295 0.47 -7.38 -11.35
C LEU A 295 -0.72 -6.64 -10.73
N MET A 296 -1.93 -6.93 -11.21
CA MET A 296 -3.16 -6.32 -10.72
C MET A 296 -3.66 -6.95 -9.42
N GLY A 297 -2.95 -7.90 -8.81
CA GLY A 297 -3.34 -8.49 -7.52
C GLY A 297 -4.46 -9.52 -7.62
N ILE A 298 -4.83 -9.98 -8.82
CA ILE A 298 -5.69 -11.14 -9.02
C ILE A 298 -4.81 -12.38 -8.99
N ASP A 299 -4.77 -13.01 -7.83
CA ASP A 299 -4.05 -14.26 -7.58
C ASP A 299 -4.77 -15.04 -6.48
N ARG A 300 -4.40 -16.30 -6.27
CA ARG A 300 -5.03 -17.18 -5.30
C ARG A 300 -4.76 -16.72 -3.85
N SER A 301 -3.50 -16.47 -3.50
CA SER A 301 -3.08 -16.08 -2.16
C SER A 301 -1.95 -15.04 -2.18
N SER A 302 -1.62 -14.47 -1.02
CA SER A 302 -0.44 -13.59 -0.84
C SER A 302 0.87 -14.37 -0.98
N GLY A 303 1.99 -13.64 -1.09
CA GLY A 303 3.32 -14.24 -1.06
C GLY A 303 3.62 -14.86 0.32
N VAL A 304 4.44 -15.91 0.31
CA VAL A 304 4.99 -16.52 1.54
C VAL A 304 6.50 -16.37 1.52
N CYS A 305 7.03 -15.79 2.60
CA CYS A 305 8.46 -15.55 2.77
C CYS A 305 9.02 -16.34 3.95
N PHE A 306 10.13 -17.03 3.72
CA PHE A 306 10.88 -17.77 4.72
C PHE A 306 12.24 -17.10 4.94
N VAL A 307 12.47 -16.63 6.16
CA VAL A 307 13.75 -16.04 6.58
C VAL A 307 14.43 -17.03 7.52
N ILE A 308 15.48 -17.69 7.05
CA ILE A 308 16.04 -18.87 7.72
C ILE A 308 17.50 -18.62 8.09
N ASP A 309 17.78 -18.73 9.39
CA ASP A 309 19.13 -18.77 9.93
C ASP A 309 19.85 -20.04 9.47
N THR A 310 21.05 -19.87 8.93
CA THR A 310 21.89 -20.94 8.37
C THR A 310 23.19 -21.14 9.15
N THR A 311 23.30 -20.57 10.35
CA THR A 311 24.48 -20.68 11.21
C THR A 311 24.69 -22.11 11.71
N GLY A 312 25.89 -22.41 12.22
CA GLY A 312 26.23 -23.77 12.65
C GLY A 312 25.34 -24.31 13.77
N SER A 313 24.82 -23.44 14.65
CA SER A 313 23.93 -23.82 15.75
C SER A 313 22.56 -24.32 15.28
N MET A 314 22.12 -23.89 14.10
CA MET A 314 20.86 -24.32 13.46
C MET A 314 20.90 -25.76 12.91
N ALA A 315 21.98 -26.52 13.08
CA ALA A 315 22.14 -27.86 12.49
C ALA A 315 20.98 -28.83 12.80
N ASP A 316 20.43 -28.80 14.02
CA ASP A 316 19.28 -29.63 14.41
C ASP A 316 17.93 -29.05 13.92
N ASP A 317 17.86 -27.73 13.74
CA ASP A 317 16.62 -27.00 13.45
C ASP A 317 16.38 -26.84 11.94
N ILE A 318 17.44 -26.77 11.13
CA ILE A 318 17.36 -26.53 9.69
C ILE A 318 16.63 -27.64 8.96
N ALA A 319 16.77 -28.90 9.40
CA ALA A 319 16.03 -30.03 8.87
C ALA A 319 14.52 -29.88 9.10
N THR A 320 14.14 -29.41 10.30
CA THR A 320 12.74 -29.11 10.64
C THR A 320 12.22 -27.94 9.81
N ALA A 321 12.97 -26.85 9.69
CA ALA A 321 12.59 -25.71 8.86
C ALA A 321 12.33 -26.15 7.41
N LYS A 322 13.24 -26.94 6.81
CA LYS A 322 13.05 -27.52 5.47
C LYS A 322 11.77 -28.34 5.35
N ALA A 323 11.54 -29.26 6.28
CA ALA A 323 10.36 -30.13 6.27
C ALA A 323 9.05 -29.34 6.38
N VAL A 324 9.04 -28.29 7.18
CA VAL A 324 7.90 -27.38 7.35
C VAL A 324 7.64 -26.60 6.08
N VAL A 325 8.68 -26.04 5.45
CA VAL A 325 8.54 -25.36 4.15
C VAL A 325 7.98 -26.31 3.09
N TYR A 326 8.49 -27.54 3.01
CA TYR A 326 7.96 -28.54 2.09
C TYR A 326 6.49 -28.86 2.35
N ASN A 327 6.10 -29.05 3.61
CA ASN A 327 4.71 -29.30 3.97
C ASN A 327 3.78 -28.14 3.57
N ILE A 328 4.22 -26.89 3.75
CA ILE A 328 3.44 -25.73 3.33
C ILE A 328 3.27 -25.71 1.81
N ILE A 329 4.36 -25.92 1.07
CA ILE A 329 4.31 -25.97 -0.40
C ILE A 329 3.37 -27.08 -0.86
N ASP A 330 3.56 -28.30 -0.36
CA ASP A 330 2.82 -29.49 -0.81
C ASP A 330 1.35 -29.46 -0.38
N SER A 331 1.02 -28.86 0.77
CA SER A 331 -0.37 -28.73 1.24
C SER A 331 -1.15 -27.61 0.54
N LYS A 332 -0.46 -26.66 -0.10
CA LYS A 332 -1.09 -25.46 -0.69
C LYS A 332 -1.06 -25.46 -2.21
N LYS A 333 -0.06 -26.09 -2.84
CA LYS A 333 0.06 -26.22 -4.30
C LYS A 333 -1.25 -26.73 -4.92
N GLY A 334 -1.76 -26.02 -5.92
CA GLY A 334 -3.01 -26.35 -6.61
C GLY A 334 -4.30 -26.00 -5.86
N THR A 335 -4.25 -25.47 -4.64
CA THR A 335 -5.42 -25.02 -3.86
C THR A 335 -5.65 -23.52 -3.98
N GLN A 336 -6.76 -23.00 -3.44
CA GLN A 336 -7.01 -21.54 -3.34
C GLN A 336 -5.98 -20.80 -2.46
N ASP A 337 -5.23 -21.52 -1.62
CA ASP A 337 -4.23 -20.92 -0.73
C ASP A 337 -2.80 -21.05 -1.30
N GLU A 338 -2.64 -21.52 -2.55
CA GLU A 338 -1.34 -21.52 -3.22
C GLU A 338 -0.77 -20.10 -3.24
N PRO A 339 0.41 -19.87 -2.65
CA PRO A 339 1.02 -18.55 -2.61
C PRO A 339 1.24 -17.98 -4.00
N SER A 340 0.99 -16.68 -4.18
CA SER A 340 1.31 -15.98 -5.44
C SER A 340 2.79 -16.06 -5.82
N GLU A 341 3.63 -16.29 -4.81
CA GLU A 341 5.05 -16.50 -4.94
C GLU A 341 5.66 -16.98 -3.62
N TYR A 342 6.81 -17.63 -3.75
CA TYR A 342 7.66 -18.06 -2.66
C TYR A 342 8.93 -17.21 -2.62
N ILE A 343 9.27 -16.73 -1.43
CA ILE A 343 10.49 -15.96 -1.17
C ILE A 343 11.31 -16.68 -0.08
N LEU A 344 12.60 -16.84 -0.31
CA LEU A 344 13.55 -17.41 0.64
C LEU A 344 14.69 -16.42 0.87
N VAL A 345 14.95 -16.11 2.14
CA VAL A 345 16.07 -15.30 2.59
C VAL A 345 16.87 -16.10 3.62
N PRO A 346 17.95 -16.80 3.21
CA PRO A 346 18.90 -17.35 4.16
C PRO A 346 19.68 -16.20 4.81
N PHE A 347 20.03 -16.32 6.08
CA PHE A 347 20.99 -15.40 6.71
C PHE A 347 21.99 -16.17 7.58
N ASN A 348 23.15 -15.56 7.80
CA ASN A 348 24.26 -16.11 8.57
C ASN A 348 25.02 -14.95 9.26
N ASP A 349 26.24 -15.23 9.73
CA ASP A 349 27.20 -14.23 10.19
C ASP A 349 28.61 -14.61 9.73
N PRO A 350 29.30 -13.73 8.98
CA PRO A 350 29.03 -12.29 8.82
C PRO A 350 28.14 -11.87 7.64
N ASP A 351 27.58 -12.80 6.87
CA ASP A 351 26.85 -12.50 5.63
C ASP A 351 25.38 -12.91 5.68
N PHE A 352 24.53 -12.33 4.83
CA PHE A 352 23.13 -12.70 4.65
C PHE A 352 22.70 -12.70 3.19
N GLY A 353 21.64 -13.41 2.86
CA GLY A 353 21.21 -13.68 1.49
C GLY A 353 22.07 -14.75 0.80
N PRO A 354 21.96 -14.87 -0.55
CA PRO A 354 21.11 -14.07 -1.42
C PRO A 354 19.62 -14.42 -1.31
N LEU A 355 18.75 -13.45 -1.64
CA LEU A 355 17.32 -13.67 -1.78
C LEU A 355 17.01 -14.56 -2.99
N THR A 356 16.14 -15.54 -2.81
CA THR A 356 15.50 -16.29 -3.90
C THR A 356 14.02 -15.94 -3.96
N ARG A 357 13.49 -15.71 -5.16
CA ARG A 357 12.07 -15.46 -5.43
C ARG A 357 11.63 -16.30 -6.62
N THR A 358 10.52 -17.03 -6.49
CA THR A 358 9.98 -17.85 -7.57
C THR A 358 8.49 -18.11 -7.37
N THR A 359 7.77 -18.32 -8.46
CA THR A 359 6.38 -18.82 -8.46
C THR A 359 6.31 -20.33 -8.55
N ASP A 360 7.41 -20.99 -8.90
CA ASP A 360 7.46 -22.44 -9.07
C ASP A 360 7.75 -23.13 -7.73
N PRO A 361 6.82 -23.94 -7.21
CA PRO A 361 7.01 -24.67 -5.96
C PRO A 361 8.20 -25.62 -5.99
N GLU A 362 8.52 -26.26 -7.12
CA GLU A 362 9.65 -27.19 -7.23
C GLU A 362 10.99 -26.46 -7.24
N VAL A 363 11.06 -25.29 -7.88
CA VAL A 363 12.24 -24.41 -7.80
C VAL A 363 12.47 -24.01 -6.36
N MET A 364 11.43 -23.59 -5.63
CA MET A 364 11.58 -23.24 -4.22
C MET A 364 12.03 -24.43 -3.38
N LYS A 365 11.45 -25.63 -3.58
CA LYS A 365 11.86 -26.84 -2.85
C LYS A 365 13.33 -27.18 -3.10
N ASN A 366 13.81 -26.99 -4.33
CA ASN A 366 15.20 -27.18 -4.70
C ASN A 366 16.12 -26.19 -3.98
N GLU A 367 15.78 -24.89 -3.93
CA GLU A 367 16.60 -23.90 -3.20
C GLU A 367 16.63 -24.17 -1.69
N ILE A 368 15.48 -24.53 -1.11
CA ILE A 368 15.40 -24.96 0.29
C ILE A 368 16.27 -26.20 0.56
N SER A 369 16.35 -27.14 -0.38
CA SER A 369 17.16 -28.36 -0.23
C SER A 369 18.64 -28.05 -0.04
N LYS A 370 19.14 -26.96 -0.64
CA LYS A 370 20.54 -26.53 -0.62
C LYS A 370 20.97 -25.89 0.70
N LEU A 371 20.04 -25.49 1.56
CA LEU A 371 20.39 -24.83 2.82
C LEU A 371 21.21 -25.76 3.73
N THR A 372 22.32 -25.29 4.27
CA THR A 372 23.16 -26.05 5.20
C THR A 372 23.55 -25.19 6.39
N ALA A 373 23.52 -25.77 7.59
CA ALA A 373 23.93 -25.09 8.81
C ALA A 373 25.46 -25.07 8.91
N SER A 374 26.07 -23.89 8.91
CA SER A 374 27.52 -23.69 9.04
C SER A 374 27.85 -22.24 9.43
N GLY A 375 29.05 -21.97 9.96
CA GLY A 375 29.44 -20.61 10.35
C GLY A 375 28.82 -20.15 11.67
N GLY A 376 28.58 -18.84 11.83
CA GLY A 376 28.01 -18.22 13.04
C GLY A 376 29.05 -17.82 14.09
N GLY A 377 30.02 -16.98 13.73
CA GLY A 377 31.22 -16.69 14.53
C GLY A 377 30.97 -16.44 16.02
N ASP A 378 30.16 -15.43 16.36
CA ASP A 378 29.65 -15.16 17.70
C ASP A 378 28.14 -15.37 17.78
N GLY A 379 27.60 -15.46 19.00
CA GLY A 379 26.23 -15.93 19.20
C GLY A 379 25.09 -15.06 18.63
N PRO A 380 25.18 -13.73 18.54
CA PRO A 380 24.17 -12.92 17.87
C PRO A 380 24.34 -12.91 16.34
N GLU A 381 23.22 -12.95 15.59
CA GLU A 381 23.20 -13.16 14.13
C GLU A 381 22.54 -11.99 13.36
N LEU A 382 22.72 -11.88 12.04
CA LEU A 382 22.17 -10.80 11.19
C LEU A 382 20.69 -10.95 10.80
N CYS A 383 19.86 -11.33 11.78
CA CYS A 383 18.45 -11.61 11.59
C CYS A 383 17.64 -10.42 11.05
N LEU A 384 17.91 -9.19 11.50
CA LEU A 384 17.11 -8.04 11.06
C LEU A 384 17.48 -7.60 9.63
N SER A 385 18.70 -7.84 9.18
CA SER A 385 19.12 -7.61 7.79
C SER A 385 18.41 -8.58 6.85
N GLY A 386 18.34 -9.88 7.22
CA GLY A 386 17.52 -10.86 6.51
C GLY A 386 16.04 -10.50 6.49
N LEU A 387 15.49 -10.03 7.63
CA LEU A 387 14.09 -9.57 7.69
C LEU A 387 13.84 -8.30 6.88
N GLN A 388 14.80 -7.37 6.79
CA GLN A 388 14.69 -6.19 5.94
C GLN A 388 14.52 -6.62 4.48
N MET A 389 15.40 -7.49 3.99
CA MET A 389 15.35 -8.02 2.63
C MET A 389 14.00 -8.71 2.33
N ALA A 390 13.46 -9.45 3.30
CA ALA A 390 12.15 -10.06 3.18
C ALA A 390 11.01 -9.02 3.09
N LEU A 391 11.00 -8.01 3.96
CA LEU A 391 9.96 -6.97 3.99
C LEU A 391 9.98 -6.09 2.74
N THR A 392 11.15 -5.86 2.14
CA THR A 392 11.26 -5.04 0.93
C THR A 392 10.98 -5.83 -0.34
N ALA A 393 11.26 -7.13 -0.38
CA ALA A 393 10.97 -7.96 -1.54
C ALA A 393 9.55 -8.54 -1.57
N ALA A 394 8.93 -8.78 -0.42
CA ALA A 394 7.61 -9.39 -0.36
C ALA A 394 6.50 -8.41 -0.79
N PRO A 395 5.47 -8.87 -1.53
CA PRO A 395 4.27 -8.08 -1.76
C PRO A 395 3.62 -7.63 -0.45
N ALA A 396 2.88 -6.53 -0.50
CA ALA A 396 2.00 -6.14 0.60
C ALA A 396 1.11 -7.32 1.02
N PHE A 397 0.80 -7.38 2.33
CA PHE A 397 0.01 -8.46 2.93
C PHE A 397 0.59 -9.88 2.84
N SER A 398 1.90 -10.01 2.60
CA SER A 398 2.59 -11.31 2.62
C SER A 398 2.84 -11.82 4.05
N HIS A 399 2.91 -13.14 4.19
CA HIS A 399 3.28 -13.81 5.44
C HIS A 399 4.79 -14.03 5.50
N ILE A 400 5.42 -13.63 6.60
CA ILE A 400 6.88 -13.76 6.79
C ILE A 400 7.14 -14.64 8.01
N TYR A 401 7.89 -15.72 7.81
CA TYR A 401 8.23 -16.68 8.86
C TYR A 401 9.74 -16.69 9.08
N VAL A 402 10.17 -16.27 10.27
CA VAL A 402 11.58 -16.14 10.64
C VAL A 402 11.97 -17.30 11.55
N PHE A 403 12.98 -18.07 11.17
CA PHE A 403 13.54 -19.19 11.94
C PHE A 403 14.96 -18.85 12.38
N THR A 404 15.24 -18.88 13.68
CA THR A 404 16.57 -18.63 14.26
C THR A 404 16.71 -19.32 15.61
N ASP A 405 17.93 -19.52 16.09
CA ASP A 405 18.19 -19.93 17.48
C ASP A 405 18.95 -18.88 18.30
N ALA A 406 19.05 -17.66 17.74
CA ALA A 406 19.89 -16.58 18.24
C ALA A 406 19.17 -15.23 18.31
N THR A 407 19.74 -14.33 19.11
CA THR A 407 19.32 -12.92 19.19
C THR A 407 19.96 -12.11 18.06
N ALA A 408 19.32 -11.03 17.62
CA ALA A 408 19.85 -10.19 16.54
C ALA A 408 21.12 -9.41 16.95
N LYS A 409 22.17 -9.49 16.13
CA LYS A 409 23.38 -8.65 16.20
C LYS A 409 23.11 -7.22 15.73
N ASP A 410 22.27 -7.09 14.73
CA ASP A 410 21.97 -5.87 13.97
C ASP A 410 20.76 -5.09 14.52
N ILE A 411 20.60 -5.06 15.85
CA ILE A 411 19.46 -4.44 16.54
C ILE A 411 19.23 -2.96 16.20
N ALA A 412 20.26 -2.27 15.68
CA ALA A 412 20.16 -0.92 15.15
C ALA A 412 19.14 -0.79 13.99
N LEU A 413 18.74 -1.90 13.35
CA LEU A 413 17.71 -1.95 12.31
C LEU A 413 16.27 -1.99 12.86
N LYS A 414 16.04 -2.20 14.18
CA LYS A 414 14.69 -2.41 14.74
C LYS A 414 13.69 -1.32 14.34
N ASP A 415 14.09 -0.06 14.40
CA ASP A 415 13.25 1.08 14.02
C ASP A 415 12.94 1.08 12.51
N THR A 416 13.91 0.71 11.66
CA THR A 416 13.74 0.54 10.21
C THR A 416 12.79 -0.61 9.89
N ILE A 417 12.93 -1.76 10.56
CA ILE A 417 12.01 -2.90 10.42
C ILE A 417 10.60 -2.51 10.85
N SER A 418 10.45 -1.78 11.96
CA SER A 418 9.14 -1.31 12.41
C SER A 418 8.47 -0.39 11.37
N ALA A 419 9.24 0.53 10.77
CA ALA A 419 8.77 1.39 9.68
C ALA A 419 8.33 0.58 8.44
N LEU A 420 9.10 -0.45 8.07
CA LEU A 420 8.78 -1.34 6.95
C LEU A 420 7.53 -2.18 7.22
N ILE A 421 7.38 -2.72 8.43
CA ILE A 421 6.17 -3.45 8.86
C ILE A 421 4.93 -2.56 8.71
N SER A 422 4.98 -1.34 9.23
CA SER A 422 3.86 -0.41 9.18
C SER A 422 3.55 0.10 7.77
N SER A 423 4.56 0.31 6.91
CA SER A 423 4.37 0.80 5.53
C SER A 423 3.90 -0.27 4.55
N THR A 424 4.47 -1.48 4.62
CA THR A 424 4.10 -2.59 3.74
C THR A 424 2.79 -3.27 4.15
N LYS A 425 2.31 -3.00 5.37
CA LYS A 425 1.21 -3.72 6.02
C LYS A 425 1.42 -5.24 5.98
N SER A 426 2.69 -5.68 5.91
CA SER A 426 3.05 -7.11 5.90
C SER A 426 2.48 -7.75 7.15
N THR A 427 1.63 -8.77 6.93
CA THR A 427 0.50 -9.07 7.81
C THR A 427 0.88 -9.93 9.00
N VAL A 428 1.97 -10.69 8.95
CA VAL A 428 2.36 -11.55 10.08
C VAL A 428 3.85 -11.87 10.00
N VAL A 429 4.69 -11.23 10.82
CA VAL A 429 6.07 -11.69 11.06
C VAL A 429 6.05 -12.62 12.27
N ASN A 430 6.14 -13.92 12.04
CA ASN A 430 6.27 -14.89 13.13
C ASN A 430 7.74 -15.24 13.34
N PHE A 431 8.19 -15.16 14.58
CA PHE A 431 9.54 -15.58 14.96
C PHE A 431 9.45 -16.94 15.63
N PHE A 432 10.19 -17.92 15.12
CA PHE A 432 10.44 -19.19 15.76
C PHE A 432 11.86 -19.17 16.28
N MET A 433 11.98 -18.96 17.59
CA MET A 433 13.26 -19.01 18.27
C MET A 433 13.41 -20.35 18.99
N THR A 434 14.47 -21.10 18.71
CA THR A 434 14.92 -22.20 19.56
C THR A 434 16.06 -21.70 20.45
N THR A 435 16.25 -22.26 21.65
CA THR A 435 17.45 -21.91 22.46
C THR A 435 18.15 -23.16 22.93
N SER A 436 19.47 -23.18 22.80
CA SER A 436 20.35 -24.05 23.58
C SER A 436 20.71 -23.34 24.90
N GLY A 437 20.76 -24.08 26.02
CA GLY A 437 20.94 -23.53 27.38
C GLY A 437 22.33 -22.92 27.70
N GLY A 438 22.94 -22.15 26.79
CA GLY A 438 24.26 -21.54 26.94
C GLY A 438 24.28 -20.28 27.82
N ARG A 439 25.37 -20.10 28.58
CA ARG A 439 25.58 -18.93 29.46
C ARG A 439 25.69 -17.63 28.65
N LYS A 440 24.77 -16.69 28.90
CA LYS A 440 24.80 -15.32 28.39
C LYS A 440 26.05 -14.56 28.89
N ARG A 441 26.97 -14.20 28.00
CA ARG A 441 27.91 -13.10 28.26
C ARG A 441 27.11 -11.79 28.22
N ARG A 442 27.26 -10.95 29.25
CA ARG A 442 26.63 -9.62 29.30
C ARG A 442 27.29 -8.71 28.26
N SER A 443 26.57 -8.43 27.20
CA SER A 443 26.83 -7.33 26.26
C SER A 443 25.51 -6.57 26.04
N ILE A 444 25.56 -5.38 25.46
CA ILE A 444 24.39 -4.57 25.05
C ILE A 444 23.75 -5.28 23.84
N THR A 445 23.13 -6.42 24.07
CA THR A 445 22.63 -7.34 23.02
C THR A 445 21.10 -7.34 22.96
N ALA A 446 20.55 -7.52 21.76
CA ALA A 446 19.13 -7.76 21.55
C ALA A 446 18.60 -8.88 22.45
N THR A 447 17.30 -8.85 22.70
CA THR A 447 16.61 -9.83 23.51
C THR A 447 15.46 -10.46 22.74
N PHE A 448 14.96 -11.60 23.22
CA PHE A 448 13.73 -12.18 22.67
C PHE A 448 12.53 -11.23 22.71
N ASN A 449 12.51 -10.26 23.65
CA ASN A 449 11.46 -9.25 23.70
C ASN A 449 11.48 -8.34 22.46
N ASP A 450 12.63 -8.12 21.82
CA ASP A 450 12.71 -7.32 20.60
C ASP A 450 12.00 -8.00 19.43
N TYR A 451 12.14 -9.32 19.29
CA TYR A 451 11.35 -10.11 18.34
C TYR A 451 9.87 -10.11 18.70
N ARG A 452 9.51 -10.16 19.99
CA ARG A 452 8.13 -10.03 20.43
C ARG A 452 7.51 -8.69 20.04
N ASP A 453 8.24 -7.60 20.19
CA ASP A 453 7.76 -6.27 19.80
C ASP A 453 7.52 -6.17 18.29
N LEU A 454 8.45 -6.69 17.47
CA LEU A 454 8.31 -6.72 16.00
C LEU A 454 7.17 -7.64 15.53
N ALA A 455 7.06 -8.83 16.13
CA ALA A 455 5.94 -9.73 15.89
C ALA A 455 4.62 -9.04 16.21
N LEU A 456 4.52 -8.43 17.39
CA LEU A 456 3.31 -7.73 17.82
C LEU A 456 2.94 -6.56 16.89
N ALA A 457 3.92 -5.77 16.45
CA ALA A 457 3.73 -4.65 15.53
C ALA A 457 3.16 -5.10 14.17
N SER A 458 3.62 -6.25 13.66
CA SER A 458 3.09 -6.85 12.42
C SER A 458 1.77 -7.60 12.61
N GLY A 459 1.40 -7.92 13.86
CA GLY A 459 0.31 -8.82 14.19
C GLY A 459 0.69 -10.31 14.16
N GLY A 460 1.98 -10.64 14.07
CA GLY A 460 2.51 -11.99 14.26
C GLY A 460 2.72 -12.42 15.70
N GLN A 461 3.35 -13.58 15.86
CA GLN A 461 3.67 -14.20 17.14
C GLN A 461 5.18 -14.42 17.28
N ALA A 462 5.72 -14.14 18.46
CA ALA A 462 7.07 -14.55 18.82
C ALA A 462 6.99 -15.83 19.66
N ILE A 463 7.40 -16.93 19.05
CA ILE A 463 7.28 -18.28 19.57
C ILE A 463 8.66 -18.76 19.99
N HIS A 464 8.78 -19.15 21.25
CA HIS A 464 10.00 -19.67 21.85
C HIS A 464 9.77 -21.11 22.30
N VAL A 465 10.55 -22.02 21.73
CA VAL A 465 10.45 -23.47 21.95
C VAL A 465 11.84 -24.10 22.13
N THR A 466 11.87 -25.35 22.55
CA THR A 466 13.10 -26.16 22.47
C THR A 466 13.28 -26.65 21.03
N LYS A 467 14.52 -26.98 20.64
CA LYS A 467 14.84 -27.49 19.29
C LYS A 467 13.95 -28.67 18.89
N GLY A 468 13.83 -29.66 19.80
CA GLY A 468 13.01 -30.85 19.57
C GLY A 468 11.50 -30.62 19.53
N SER A 469 11.01 -29.44 19.91
CA SER A 469 9.57 -29.09 19.88
C SER A 469 9.21 -28.05 18.82
N LEU A 470 10.16 -27.71 17.93
CA LEU A 470 9.92 -26.82 16.81
C LEU A 470 8.84 -27.33 15.85
N PRO A 471 8.80 -28.63 15.45
CA PRO A 471 7.78 -29.12 14.53
C PRO A 471 6.34 -28.82 14.99
N GLU A 472 6.05 -29.01 16.27
CA GLU A 472 4.73 -28.81 16.87
C GLU A 472 4.30 -27.33 16.88
N ALA A 473 5.26 -26.41 16.94
CA ALA A 473 5.01 -24.97 16.95
C ALA A 473 4.63 -24.42 15.57
N THR A 474 5.06 -25.08 14.49
CA THR A 474 4.86 -24.60 13.12
C THR A 474 3.44 -24.76 12.58
N GLY A 475 2.52 -25.38 13.32
CA GLY A 475 1.12 -25.48 12.94
C GLY A 475 0.44 -24.14 12.66
N ILE A 476 0.89 -23.05 13.32
CA ILE A 476 0.44 -21.68 13.04
C ILE A 476 0.70 -21.25 11.59
N ILE A 477 1.74 -21.77 10.95
CA ILE A 477 2.08 -21.40 9.58
C ILE A 477 1.01 -21.90 8.62
N LEU A 478 0.55 -23.14 8.79
CA LEU A 478 -0.51 -23.71 7.96
C LEU A 478 -1.85 -22.99 8.15
N ASP A 479 -2.15 -22.57 9.39
CA ASP A 479 -3.39 -21.84 9.71
C ASP A 479 -3.39 -20.42 9.13
N THR A 480 -2.24 -19.76 9.16
CA THR A 480 -2.11 -18.34 8.76
C THR A 480 -1.82 -18.17 7.29
N SER A 481 -1.24 -19.17 6.61
CA SER A 481 -0.97 -19.14 5.17
C SER A 481 -2.24 -19.44 4.37
N THR A 482 -3.20 -18.51 4.39
CA THR A 482 -4.48 -18.60 3.67
C THR A 482 -4.90 -17.26 3.11
N SER A 483 -5.55 -17.28 1.94
CA SER A 483 -5.96 -16.09 1.20
C SER A 483 -6.98 -15.23 1.96
N ALA A 484 -7.86 -15.88 2.72
CA ALA A 484 -8.98 -15.23 3.41
C ALA A 484 -8.72 -14.96 4.91
N LEU A 485 -7.45 -14.88 5.33
CA LEU A 485 -7.14 -14.67 6.75
C LEU A 485 -7.64 -13.31 7.24
N VAL A 486 -8.45 -13.32 8.30
CA VAL A 486 -8.92 -12.11 8.98
C VAL A 486 -8.59 -12.14 10.47
N THR A 487 -8.30 -10.96 11.02
CA THR A 487 -8.10 -10.76 12.46
C THR A 487 -9.41 -10.28 13.08
N VAL A 488 -9.90 -10.97 14.11
CA VAL A 488 -11.11 -10.58 14.86
C VAL A 488 -10.74 -9.77 16.11
N LEU A 489 -9.64 -10.16 16.76
CA LEU A 489 -9.15 -9.55 17.99
C LEU A 489 -7.62 -9.69 18.09
N GLN A 490 -6.94 -8.62 18.50
CA GLN A 490 -5.53 -8.67 18.90
C GLN A 490 -5.28 -7.82 20.16
N ARG A 491 -4.64 -8.39 21.18
CA ARG A 491 -4.32 -7.72 22.46
C ARG A 491 -2.94 -8.12 22.96
N SER A 492 -2.33 -7.21 23.71
CA SER A 492 -1.09 -7.46 24.47
C SER A 492 -1.22 -6.88 25.86
N ARG A 493 -0.70 -7.57 26.88
CA ARG A 493 -0.67 -7.09 28.27
C ARG A 493 0.66 -7.42 28.89
N SER A 494 1.11 -6.56 29.81
CA SER A 494 2.34 -6.79 30.58
C SER A 494 2.14 -7.79 31.72
N SER A 495 0.95 -7.86 32.30
CA SER A 495 0.56 -8.74 33.40
C SER A 495 -0.90 -8.47 33.78
N GLY A 496 -1.47 -9.26 34.68
CA GLY A 496 -2.77 -9.04 35.30
C GLY A 496 -3.84 -10.04 34.86
N SER A 497 -5.08 -9.78 35.28
CA SER A 497 -6.27 -10.57 34.93
C SER A 497 -7.26 -9.69 34.16
N GLU A 498 -7.71 -10.15 32.99
CA GLU A 498 -8.64 -9.41 32.13
C GLU A 498 -9.56 -10.38 31.37
N THR A 499 -10.77 -9.91 31.05
CA THR A 499 -11.70 -10.63 30.18
C THR A 499 -11.78 -9.93 28.84
N PHE A 500 -11.49 -10.65 27.76
CA PHE A 500 -11.62 -10.14 26.40
C PHE A 500 -12.89 -10.69 25.76
N THR A 501 -13.61 -9.83 25.06
CA THR A 501 -14.82 -10.16 24.30
C THR A 501 -14.56 -10.00 22.81
N PHE A 502 -15.09 -10.91 21.99
CA PHE A 502 -15.01 -10.82 20.54
C PHE A 502 -16.23 -11.47 19.88
N LEU A 503 -16.64 -10.95 18.73
CA LEU A 503 -17.80 -11.42 17.97
C LEU A 503 -17.34 -12.37 16.86
N LEU A 504 -17.84 -13.61 16.89
CA LEU A 504 -17.67 -14.56 15.79
C LEU A 504 -18.96 -14.57 14.95
N ASP A 505 -18.85 -14.15 13.69
CA ASP A 505 -19.95 -14.19 12.73
C ASP A 505 -20.13 -15.58 12.12
N GLU A 506 -21.30 -15.80 11.50
CA GLU A 506 -21.68 -17.10 10.95
C GLU A 506 -20.76 -17.57 9.82
N SER A 507 -20.32 -16.63 8.98
CA SER A 507 -19.51 -16.93 7.80
C SER A 507 -18.04 -17.22 8.10
N LEU A 508 -17.56 -16.91 9.31
CA LEU A 508 -16.18 -17.11 9.71
C LEU A 508 -15.87 -18.61 9.91
N LYS A 509 -14.81 -19.11 9.27
CA LYS A 509 -14.36 -20.52 9.33
C LYS A 509 -12.96 -20.63 9.93
N ASN A 510 -12.54 -21.86 10.25
CA ASN A 510 -11.17 -22.18 10.68
C ASN A 510 -10.64 -21.27 11.81
N ILE A 511 -11.47 -21.08 12.84
CA ILE A 511 -11.22 -20.09 13.90
C ILE A 511 -10.14 -20.61 14.84
N THR A 512 -9.07 -19.84 14.95
CA THR A 512 -7.93 -20.18 15.81
C THR A 512 -7.55 -19.00 16.69
N LEU A 513 -7.39 -19.27 17.98
CA LEU A 513 -6.82 -18.34 18.95
C LEU A 513 -5.35 -18.71 19.19
N TYR A 514 -4.48 -17.70 19.14
CA TYR A 514 -3.08 -17.81 19.50
C TYR A 514 -2.81 -16.97 20.74
N ILE A 515 -2.18 -17.59 21.72
CA ILE A 515 -1.74 -16.91 22.92
C ILE A 515 -0.26 -17.18 23.07
N THR A 516 0.56 -16.13 23.17
CA THR A 516 1.98 -16.29 23.52
C THR A 516 2.29 -15.70 24.87
N GLY A 517 3.03 -16.44 25.69
CA GLY A 517 3.52 -16.03 27.00
C GLY A 517 3.74 -17.23 27.92
N SER A 518 4.17 -16.96 29.15
CA SER A 518 4.50 -18.01 30.12
C SER A 518 3.67 -17.89 31.39
N GLN A 519 3.45 -19.00 32.08
CA GLN A 519 2.80 -19.03 33.40
C GLN A 519 1.46 -18.27 33.42
N MET A 520 0.51 -18.72 32.59
CA MET A 520 -0.81 -18.10 32.49
C MET A 520 -1.92 -19.14 32.59
N THR A 521 -3.10 -18.68 32.97
CA THR A 521 -4.35 -19.43 32.92
C THR A 521 -5.35 -18.71 32.03
N PHE A 522 -6.20 -19.47 31.38
CA PHE A 522 -7.31 -18.91 30.62
C PHE A 522 -8.53 -19.81 30.63
N ASN A 523 -9.69 -19.20 30.46
CA ASN A 523 -10.98 -19.87 30.31
C ASN A 523 -11.75 -19.22 29.16
N ILE A 524 -12.03 -19.98 28.11
CA ILE A 524 -12.84 -19.52 26.97
C ILE A 524 -14.29 -19.94 27.19
N SER A 525 -15.23 -19.06 26.85
CA SER A 525 -16.66 -19.36 26.88
C SER A 525 -17.39 -18.88 25.64
N ASN A 526 -18.35 -19.69 25.20
CA ASN A 526 -19.23 -19.39 24.08
C ASN A 526 -20.48 -18.59 24.53
N PRO A 527 -21.31 -18.11 23.59
CA PRO A 527 -22.53 -17.36 23.91
C PRO A 527 -23.53 -18.13 24.79
N ALA A 528 -23.59 -19.46 24.68
CA ALA A 528 -24.44 -20.32 25.51
C ALA A 528 -23.90 -20.57 26.93
N GLY A 529 -22.70 -20.05 27.28
CA GLY A 529 -22.10 -20.21 28.60
C GLY A 529 -21.33 -21.52 28.81
N VAL A 530 -21.17 -22.35 27.77
CA VAL A 530 -20.24 -23.48 27.79
C VAL A 530 -18.83 -22.90 27.91
N SER A 531 -17.99 -23.50 28.76
CA SER A 531 -16.63 -23.02 28.99
C SER A 531 -15.61 -24.16 28.94
N GLN A 532 -14.39 -23.82 28.53
CA GLN A 532 -13.25 -24.72 28.44
C GLN A 532 -12.01 -23.99 28.96
N ASN A 533 -11.39 -24.55 29.99
CA ASN A 533 -10.18 -23.97 30.58
C ASN A 533 -8.91 -24.53 29.93
N ASN A 534 -7.77 -23.93 30.25
CA ASN A 534 -6.47 -24.31 29.69
C ASN A 534 -5.96 -25.71 30.08
N THR A 535 -6.63 -26.45 30.98
CA THR A 535 -6.28 -27.84 31.32
C THR A 535 -7.09 -28.88 30.54
N GLN A 536 -8.18 -28.47 29.90
CA GLN A 536 -9.03 -29.32 29.06
C GLN A 536 -8.54 -29.26 27.60
N LEU A 537 -7.57 -30.10 27.24
CA LEU A 537 -6.94 -30.09 25.91
C LEU A 537 -7.88 -30.41 24.76
N SER A 538 -8.96 -31.15 25.02
CA SER A 538 -10.08 -31.35 24.11
C SER A 538 -11.36 -31.21 24.92
N GLY A 539 -12.27 -30.35 24.47
CA GLY A 539 -13.52 -30.08 25.17
C GLY A 539 -14.62 -29.71 24.17
N GLY A 540 -15.77 -29.27 24.69
CA GLY A 540 -16.94 -28.95 23.86
C GLY A 540 -16.86 -27.62 23.10
N LEU A 541 -15.72 -26.92 23.14
CA LEU A 541 -15.49 -25.70 22.37
C LEU A 541 -14.36 -25.86 21.33
N GLY A 542 -13.59 -26.95 21.40
CA GLY A 542 -12.47 -27.18 20.50
C GLY A 542 -11.27 -27.88 21.15
N THR A 543 -10.14 -27.78 20.45
CA THR A 543 -8.86 -28.39 20.83
C THR A 543 -7.83 -27.34 21.23
N ILE A 544 -7.06 -27.63 22.28
CA ILE A 544 -6.00 -26.77 22.81
C ILE A 544 -4.67 -27.52 22.70
N GLN A 545 -3.71 -26.89 22.04
CA GLN A 545 -2.32 -27.34 21.95
C GLN A 545 -1.41 -26.33 22.64
N SER A 546 -0.39 -26.82 23.35
CA SER A 546 0.59 -26.00 24.04
C SER A 546 1.99 -26.46 23.69
N VAL A 547 2.85 -25.53 23.28
CA VAL A 547 4.24 -25.80 22.90
C VAL A 547 5.11 -24.59 23.25
N GLY A 548 6.10 -24.80 24.12
CA GLY A 548 6.93 -23.71 24.65
C GLY A 548 6.08 -22.60 25.28
N ASN A 549 6.18 -21.38 24.73
CA ASN A 549 5.35 -20.23 25.15
C ASN A 549 4.05 -20.06 24.34
N LEU A 550 3.75 -20.92 23.37
CA LEU A 550 2.58 -20.83 22.50
C LEU A 550 1.44 -21.71 23.00
N TRP A 551 0.24 -21.14 23.04
CA TRP A 551 -1.01 -21.86 23.09
C TRP A 551 -1.78 -21.61 21.80
N ARG A 552 -2.27 -22.69 21.21
CA ARG A 552 -3.05 -22.69 19.99
C ARG A 552 -4.37 -23.37 20.25
N ILE A 553 -5.46 -22.63 20.11
CA ILE A 553 -6.82 -23.09 20.40
C ILE A 553 -7.59 -23.08 19.08
N ARG A 554 -7.93 -24.25 18.55
CA ARG A 554 -8.76 -24.38 17.35
C ARG A 554 -10.20 -24.67 17.80
N LEU A 555 -11.12 -23.79 17.44
CA LEU A 555 -12.53 -23.97 17.74
C LEU A 555 -13.15 -25.01 16.79
N ASP A 556 -14.19 -25.69 17.27
CA ASP A 556 -14.94 -26.66 16.45
C ASP A 556 -15.66 -25.96 15.28
N ASP A 557 -15.84 -26.69 14.17
CA ASP A 557 -16.43 -26.15 12.94
C ASP A 557 -17.89 -25.70 13.11
N ASP A 558 -18.63 -26.37 13.99
CA ASP A 558 -20.01 -26.09 14.39
C ASP A 558 -20.11 -25.02 15.50
N LYS A 559 -19.09 -24.16 15.62
CA LYS A 559 -19.07 -23.05 16.58
C LYS A 559 -20.36 -22.23 16.56
N GLN A 560 -20.77 -21.78 17.75
CA GLN A 560 -21.87 -20.84 17.88
C GLN A 560 -21.49 -19.43 17.44
N THR A 561 -22.30 -18.84 16.56
CA THR A 561 -22.26 -17.42 16.22
C THR A 561 -22.61 -16.56 17.44
N GLY A 562 -21.91 -15.44 17.61
CA GLY A 562 -22.19 -14.46 18.66
C GLY A 562 -20.96 -14.03 19.46
N THR A 563 -21.20 -13.44 20.63
CA THR A 563 -20.14 -12.87 21.46
C THR A 563 -19.49 -13.93 22.34
N TRP A 564 -18.23 -14.22 22.06
CA TRP A 564 -17.37 -15.10 22.84
C TRP A 564 -16.56 -14.31 23.86
N LYS A 565 -16.12 -14.99 24.91
CA LYS A 565 -15.30 -14.41 25.98
C LYS A 565 -14.09 -15.29 26.25
N ILE A 566 -12.95 -14.66 26.53
CA ILE A 566 -11.79 -15.35 27.08
C ILE A 566 -11.29 -14.57 28.30
N GLN A 567 -11.31 -15.23 29.45
CA GLN A 567 -10.74 -14.72 30.69
C GLN A 567 -9.30 -15.18 30.77
N MET A 568 -8.36 -14.27 30.99
CA MET A 568 -6.93 -14.57 31.03
C MET A 568 -6.30 -13.97 32.28
N ALA A 569 -5.39 -14.70 32.91
CA ALA A 569 -4.59 -14.22 34.02
C ALA A 569 -3.12 -14.63 33.84
N SER A 570 -2.19 -13.68 33.96
CA SER A 570 -0.75 -13.96 33.92
C SER A 570 0.03 -12.96 34.78
N ALA A 571 1.11 -13.44 35.41
CA ALA A 571 2.08 -12.57 36.08
C ALA A 571 3.15 -12.02 35.12
N GLN A 572 3.16 -12.46 33.85
CA GLN A 572 4.14 -12.12 32.83
C GLN A 572 3.43 -11.51 31.61
N PRO A 573 4.20 -10.88 30.70
CA PRO A 573 3.61 -10.36 29.48
C PRO A 573 3.05 -11.47 28.59
N TYR A 574 1.91 -11.21 27.96
CA TYR A 574 1.28 -12.12 27.03
C TYR A 574 0.62 -11.38 25.85
N THR A 575 0.47 -12.09 24.74
CA THR A 575 -0.35 -11.66 23.60
C THR A 575 -1.53 -12.59 23.41
N LEU A 576 -2.64 -12.06 22.89
CA LEU A 576 -3.81 -12.81 22.44
C LEU A 576 -4.15 -12.35 21.02
N LYS A 577 -4.30 -13.30 20.10
CA LYS A 577 -4.80 -13.05 18.75
C LYS A 577 -5.89 -14.06 18.39
N VAL A 578 -6.99 -13.59 17.82
CA VAL A 578 -8.09 -14.41 17.32
C VAL A 578 -8.21 -14.19 15.82
N THR A 579 -8.14 -15.26 15.06
CA THR A 579 -8.19 -15.25 13.59
C THR A 579 -9.19 -16.25 13.05
N GLY A 580 -9.59 -16.07 11.80
CA GLY A 580 -10.35 -17.06 11.03
C GLY A 580 -10.25 -16.76 9.54
N GLN A 581 -10.98 -17.53 8.73
CA GLN A 581 -11.07 -17.35 7.29
C GLN A 581 -12.42 -16.74 6.91
N ASN A 582 -12.38 -15.62 6.18
CA ASN A 582 -13.56 -14.94 5.66
C ASN A 582 -13.19 -13.96 4.54
N THR A 583 -14.05 -13.81 3.54
CA THR A 583 -13.89 -12.77 2.50
C THR A 583 -14.38 -11.38 2.93
N ILE A 584 -15.18 -11.27 3.99
CA ILE A 584 -15.58 -10.00 4.61
C ILE A 584 -14.39 -9.44 5.38
N THR A 585 -13.79 -8.40 4.83
CA THR A 585 -12.59 -7.76 5.35
C THR A 585 -12.51 -6.31 4.89
N PHE A 586 -11.45 -5.60 5.25
CA PHE A 586 -11.20 -4.23 4.81
C PHE A 586 -9.71 -3.98 4.63
N ILE A 587 -9.39 -3.03 3.75
CA ILE A 587 -8.07 -2.38 3.67
C ILE A 587 -8.22 -0.91 4.07
N TYR A 588 -7.12 -0.28 4.47
CA TYR A 588 -7.15 1.09 4.97
C TYR A 588 -5.83 1.82 4.74
N ASP A 589 -5.89 3.12 4.57
CA ASP A 589 -4.74 4.02 4.58
C ASP A 589 -5.02 5.23 5.47
N TYR A 590 -4.00 5.69 6.20
CA TYR A 590 -4.08 7.00 6.85
C TYR A 590 -3.85 8.08 5.81
N VAL A 591 -4.78 9.03 5.71
CA VAL A 591 -4.77 10.05 4.67
C VAL A 591 -4.80 11.46 5.25
N GLN A 592 -4.39 12.43 4.46
CA GLN A 592 -4.56 13.85 4.71
C GLN A 592 -5.28 14.50 3.53
N ALA A 593 -6.16 15.46 3.84
CA ALA A 593 -6.78 16.28 2.82
C ALA A 593 -5.75 17.30 2.27
N PHE A 594 -5.71 17.48 0.97
CA PHE A 594 -4.94 18.54 0.32
C PHE A 594 -5.85 19.46 -0.51
N LYS A 595 -5.40 20.70 -0.66
CA LYS A 595 -6.09 21.76 -1.41
C LYS A 595 -5.26 22.12 -2.65
N GLY A 596 -5.90 22.68 -3.66
CA GLY A 596 -5.24 23.10 -4.89
C GLY A 596 -6.24 23.19 -6.04
N PRO A 597 -5.75 23.29 -7.29
CA PRO A 597 -6.60 23.17 -8.48
C PRO A 597 -7.42 21.87 -8.50
N HIS A 598 -6.86 20.78 -7.97
CA HIS A 598 -7.50 19.47 -7.85
C HIS A 598 -7.43 19.00 -6.37
N PRO A 599 -8.42 19.31 -5.51
CA PRO A 599 -8.38 18.99 -4.08
C PRO A 599 -8.77 17.53 -3.79
N GLY A 600 -8.09 16.85 -2.85
CA GLY A 600 -8.37 15.45 -2.52
C GLY A 600 -7.75 14.91 -1.25
N TYR A 601 -7.56 13.58 -1.22
CA TYR A 601 -6.92 12.87 -0.12
C TYR A 601 -5.66 12.16 -0.60
N ALA A 602 -4.58 12.29 0.17
CA ALA A 602 -3.30 11.63 -0.09
C ALA A 602 -2.91 10.80 1.13
N PRO A 603 -2.41 9.56 0.97
CA PRO A 603 -1.83 8.82 2.08
C PRO A 603 -0.72 9.61 2.75
N ILE A 604 -0.68 9.58 4.08
CA ILE A 604 0.41 10.20 4.82
C ILE A 604 1.66 9.31 4.76
N THR A 605 2.83 9.93 4.81
CA THR A 605 4.08 9.22 5.04
C THR A 605 4.27 8.94 6.54
N GLY A 606 4.46 7.67 6.89
CA GLY A 606 4.75 7.26 8.25
C GLY A 606 3.56 7.29 9.21
N ARG A 607 3.76 7.88 10.38
CA ARG A 607 2.82 7.89 11.51
C ARG A 607 1.88 9.11 11.49
N PRO A 608 0.60 8.97 11.87
CA PRO A 608 -0.30 10.10 12.09
C PRO A 608 0.21 11.09 13.14
N GLN A 609 -0.15 12.37 12.99
CA GLN A 609 0.29 13.43 13.90
C GLN A 609 -0.33 13.28 15.30
N ALA A 610 0.50 13.31 16.34
CA ALA A 610 0.04 13.25 17.72
C ALA A 610 -0.75 14.51 18.12
N GLY A 611 -1.90 14.31 18.76
CA GLY A 611 -2.76 15.39 19.26
C GLY A 611 -3.64 16.05 18.19
N ARG A 612 -3.65 15.52 16.96
CA ARG A 612 -4.57 15.93 15.89
C ARG A 612 -5.54 14.79 15.55
N PRO A 613 -6.70 15.09 14.96
CA PRO A 613 -7.55 14.08 14.35
C PRO A 613 -6.78 13.29 13.28
N ALA A 614 -7.01 11.98 13.20
CA ALA A 614 -6.52 11.15 12.10
C ALA A 614 -7.66 10.86 11.13
N MET A 615 -7.37 10.93 9.83
CA MET A 615 -8.29 10.51 8.78
C MET A 615 -7.81 9.18 8.20
N LEU A 616 -8.75 8.28 7.95
CA LEU A 616 -8.51 6.99 7.31
C LEU A 616 -9.40 6.87 6.09
N LEU A 617 -8.85 6.38 4.99
CA LEU A 617 -9.63 5.89 3.85
C LEU A 617 -9.72 4.38 3.97
N LEU A 618 -10.91 3.84 4.22
CA LEU A 618 -11.18 2.41 4.30
C LEU A 618 -11.84 1.94 3.01
N SER A 619 -11.51 0.73 2.54
CA SER A 619 -12.31 0.03 1.54
C SER A 619 -12.79 -1.29 2.10
N VAL A 620 -14.10 -1.40 2.29
CA VAL A 620 -14.77 -2.56 2.87
C VAL A 620 -15.22 -3.52 1.79
N MET A 621 -14.96 -4.80 2.02
CA MET A 621 -15.27 -5.90 1.11
C MET A 621 -16.32 -6.80 1.73
N GLY A 622 -17.31 -7.20 0.93
CA GLY A 622 -18.38 -8.13 1.32
C GLY A 622 -18.36 -9.39 0.44
N ARG A 623 -19.17 -10.39 0.79
CA ARG A 623 -19.24 -11.67 0.06
C ARG A 623 -19.67 -11.53 -1.40
N LYS A 624 -20.53 -10.54 -1.68
CA LYS A 624 -20.98 -10.18 -3.04
C LYS A 624 -20.69 -8.70 -3.30
N GLY A 625 -19.45 -8.31 -3.01
CA GLY A 625 -19.00 -6.93 -3.08
C GLY A 625 -19.50 -6.05 -1.92
N PRO A 626 -19.15 -4.76 -1.94
CA PRO A 626 -19.41 -3.82 -0.83
C PRO A 626 -20.89 -3.60 -0.55
N ALA A 627 -21.77 -3.73 -1.56
CA ALA A 627 -23.22 -3.61 -1.38
C ALA A 627 -23.83 -4.75 -0.55
N SER A 628 -23.07 -5.83 -0.31
CA SER A 628 -23.51 -6.97 0.51
C SER A 628 -23.22 -6.80 2.01
N VAL A 629 -22.71 -5.65 2.44
CA VAL A 629 -22.42 -5.35 3.84
C VAL A 629 -22.90 -3.94 4.21
N THR A 630 -23.26 -3.74 5.48
CA THR A 630 -23.45 -2.40 6.06
C THR A 630 -22.37 -2.14 7.09
N VAL A 631 -21.73 -0.98 7.01
CA VAL A 631 -20.75 -0.57 8.02
C VAL A 631 -21.45 -0.01 9.25
N GLY A 632 -21.07 -0.55 10.41
CA GLY A 632 -21.50 -0.10 11.72
C GLY A 632 -20.48 0.87 12.30
N GLU A 633 -19.73 0.44 13.31
CA GLU A 633 -18.71 1.25 13.97
C GLU A 633 -17.35 1.08 13.31
N VAL A 634 -16.69 2.20 13.02
CA VAL A 634 -15.25 2.24 12.70
C VAL A 634 -14.53 3.07 13.74
N GLY A 635 -13.37 2.63 14.19
CA GLY A 635 -12.56 3.39 15.13
C GLY A 635 -11.16 2.84 15.34
N LEU A 636 -10.47 3.40 16.33
CA LEU A 636 -9.14 2.97 16.75
C LEU A 636 -9.20 2.36 18.15
N ILE A 637 -8.58 1.21 18.34
CA ILE A 637 -8.54 0.52 19.64
C ILE A 637 -7.10 0.28 20.11
N PRO A 638 -6.75 0.66 21.36
CA PRO A 638 -5.43 0.37 21.91
C PRO A 638 -5.15 -1.13 22.00
N VAL A 639 -3.92 -1.55 21.65
CA VAL A 639 -3.55 -2.97 21.70
C VAL A 639 -2.94 -3.37 23.04
N SER A 640 -1.96 -2.59 23.51
CA SER A 640 -1.12 -2.95 24.67
C SER A 640 -1.67 -2.51 26.02
N ARG A 641 -2.79 -1.78 26.03
CA ARG A 641 -3.45 -1.25 27.24
C ARG A 641 -4.95 -1.42 27.16
N ALA A 642 -5.60 -1.49 28.31
CA ALA A 642 -7.05 -1.39 28.40
C ALA A 642 -7.49 0.05 28.05
N GLY A 643 -8.54 0.17 27.25
CA GLY A 643 -9.09 1.45 26.84
C GLY A 643 -10.30 1.28 25.91
N PRO A 644 -11.18 2.29 25.83
CA PRO A 644 -12.32 2.25 24.93
C PRO A 644 -11.88 2.37 23.46
N VAL A 645 -12.81 2.03 22.56
CA VAL A 645 -12.67 2.36 21.13
C VAL A 645 -12.79 3.88 20.96
N SER A 646 -11.81 4.50 20.32
CA SER A 646 -11.93 5.86 19.79
C SER A 646 -12.76 5.81 18.51
N LYS A 647 -14.06 6.08 18.64
CA LYS A 647 -15.00 6.05 17.52
C LYS A 647 -14.67 7.11 16.48
N GLY A 648 -14.77 6.73 15.21
CA GLY A 648 -14.65 7.64 14.08
C GLY A 648 -16.02 8.04 13.52
N SER A 649 -16.10 9.26 12.97
CA SER A 649 -17.19 9.67 12.09
C SER A 649 -16.92 9.15 10.68
N THR A 650 -17.94 8.60 10.03
CA THR A 650 -17.82 7.98 8.70
C THR A 650 -18.49 8.83 7.63
N THR A 651 -17.94 8.83 6.42
CA THR A 651 -18.53 9.40 5.21
C THR A 651 -18.36 8.39 4.09
N ASP A 652 -19.47 7.94 3.52
CA ASP A 652 -19.47 7.00 2.39
C ASP A 652 -19.02 7.73 1.11
N LEU A 653 -18.00 7.20 0.45
CA LEU A 653 -17.48 7.68 -0.82
C LEU A 653 -17.94 6.81 -2.00
N GLY A 654 -18.73 5.76 -1.73
CA GLY A 654 -19.26 4.80 -2.69
C GLY A 654 -18.31 3.63 -2.96
N ASN A 655 -18.85 2.55 -3.53
CA ASN A 655 -18.08 1.34 -3.91
C ASN A 655 -17.31 0.67 -2.76
N GLY A 656 -17.78 0.84 -1.52
CA GLY A 656 -17.15 0.33 -0.31
C GLY A 656 -16.07 1.24 0.27
N ASP A 657 -15.77 2.36 -0.38
CA ASP A 657 -14.78 3.33 0.07
C ASP A 657 -15.44 4.26 1.11
N ILE A 658 -14.82 4.40 2.29
CA ILE A 658 -15.34 5.15 3.43
C ILE A 658 -14.23 6.01 4.00
N LEU A 659 -14.50 7.31 4.10
CA LEU A 659 -13.64 8.22 4.84
C LEU A 659 -14.02 8.19 6.32
N VAL A 660 -13.04 8.02 7.19
CA VAL A 660 -13.23 7.93 8.64
C VAL A 660 -12.37 8.97 9.32
N THR A 661 -12.98 9.83 10.14
CA THR A 661 -12.26 10.83 10.93
C THR A 661 -12.33 10.47 12.41
N VAL A 662 -11.18 10.33 13.05
CA VAL A 662 -11.05 9.98 14.47
C VAL A 662 -10.40 11.15 15.20
N ASP A 663 -11.20 11.91 15.94
CA ASP A 663 -10.74 13.13 16.62
C ASP A 663 -9.76 12.85 17.77
N ALA A 664 -10.07 11.84 18.58
CA ALA A 664 -9.30 11.46 19.75
C ALA A 664 -8.46 10.21 19.49
N VAL A 665 -7.37 10.37 18.74
CA VAL A 665 -6.46 9.26 18.41
C VAL A 665 -5.80 8.72 19.69
N PRO A 666 -5.85 7.40 19.96
CA PRO A 666 -5.21 6.83 21.13
C PRO A 666 -3.69 7.07 21.16
N GLN A 667 -3.15 7.36 22.34
CA GLN A 667 -1.70 7.29 22.57
C GLN A 667 -1.18 5.84 22.55
N GLY A 668 0.10 5.66 22.22
CA GLY A 668 0.70 4.33 22.07
C GLY A 668 0.16 3.56 20.86
N GLU A 669 0.35 2.24 20.85
CA GLU A 669 -0.03 1.40 19.72
C GLU A 669 -1.53 1.06 19.69
N PHE A 670 -2.13 1.22 18.52
CA PHE A 670 -3.54 0.93 18.24
C PHE A 670 -3.71 0.22 16.88
N VAL A 671 -4.88 -0.36 16.69
CA VAL A 671 -5.34 -0.96 15.42
C VAL A 671 -6.71 -0.37 15.03
N VAL A 672 -7.07 -0.51 13.76
CA VAL A 672 -8.41 -0.16 13.27
C VAL A 672 -9.37 -1.28 13.66
N ILE A 673 -10.56 -0.93 14.14
CA ILE A 673 -11.67 -1.86 14.35
C ILE A 673 -12.83 -1.47 13.46
N LEU A 674 -13.45 -2.47 12.82
CA LEU A 674 -14.63 -2.36 11.97
C LEU A 674 -15.69 -3.34 12.49
N THR A 675 -16.91 -2.86 12.72
CA THR A 675 -18.09 -3.70 12.88
C THR A 675 -19.11 -3.41 11.79
N GLY A 676 -20.01 -4.35 11.55
CA GLY A 676 -21.04 -4.20 10.54
C GLY A 676 -21.99 -5.37 10.48
N THR A 677 -22.86 -5.36 9.48
CA THR A 677 -23.81 -6.44 9.18
C THR A 677 -23.46 -7.02 7.82
N ASP A 678 -23.38 -8.34 7.76
CA ASP A 678 -23.41 -9.06 6.49
C ASP A 678 -24.87 -9.18 6.03
N LEU A 679 -25.20 -8.55 4.91
CA LEU A 679 -26.57 -8.56 4.38
C LEU A 679 -26.96 -9.90 3.75
N VAL A 680 -26.00 -10.78 3.48
CA VAL A 680 -26.28 -12.10 2.89
C VAL A 680 -26.77 -13.09 3.95
N SER A 681 -26.26 -13.04 5.18
CA SER A 681 -26.72 -13.88 6.31
C SER A 681 -27.60 -13.12 7.32
N GLY A 682 -27.53 -11.79 7.34
CA GLY A 682 -28.10 -10.97 8.40
C GLY A 682 -27.28 -10.95 9.70
N SER A 683 -26.11 -11.61 9.73
CA SER A 683 -25.26 -11.69 10.93
C SER A 683 -24.40 -10.44 11.11
N GLN A 684 -24.21 -10.02 12.36
CA GLN A 684 -23.21 -9.01 12.72
C GLN A 684 -21.79 -9.58 12.59
N PHE A 685 -20.83 -8.75 12.19
CA PHE A 685 -19.41 -9.11 12.12
C PHE A 685 -18.51 -8.06 12.80
N GLN A 686 -17.30 -8.49 13.17
CA GLN A 686 -16.22 -7.62 13.67
C GLN A 686 -14.88 -8.02 13.03
N ARG A 687 -14.11 -7.04 12.59
CA ARG A 687 -12.74 -7.19 12.07
C ARG A 687 -11.81 -6.17 12.70
N GLN A 688 -10.54 -6.51 12.81
CA GLN A 688 -9.45 -5.60 13.18
C GLN A 688 -8.37 -5.59 12.10
N SER A 689 -7.69 -4.46 11.93
CA SER A 689 -6.45 -4.44 11.19
C SER A 689 -5.40 -5.27 11.91
N THR A 690 -4.48 -5.86 11.14
CA THR A 690 -3.46 -6.75 11.71
C THR A 690 -2.22 -5.98 12.16
N THR A 691 -1.81 -4.97 11.40
CA THR A 691 -0.63 -4.15 11.69
C THR A 691 -0.98 -3.02 12.65
N GLN A 692 -0.08 -2.76 13.61
CA GLN A 692 -0.23 -1.67 14.58
C GLN A 692 0.22 -0.33 14.00
N MET A 693 -0.36 0.72 14.55
CA MET A 693 0.02 2.10 14.29
C MET A 693 0.13 2.87 15.60
N SER A 694 0.97 3.90 15.59
CA SER A 694 1.10 4.88 16.67
C SER A 694 1.18 6.29 16.10
N VAL A 695 0.99 7.28 16.97
CA VAL A 695 1.14 8.69 16.61
C VAL A 695 2.56 9.21 16.84
N SER A 696 2.96 10.24 16.11
CA SER A 696 4.23 10.97 16.32
C SER A 696 4.02 12.49 16.24
N LYS A 697 4.80 13.25 17.00
CA LYS A 697 4.90 14.72 16.86
C LYS A 697 5.86 15.11 15.74
N VAL A 698 6.65 14.16 15.22
CA VAL A 698 7.57 14.36 14.10
C VAL A 698 6.85 14.02 12.81
N ILE A 699 7.03 14.84 11.78
CA ILE A 699 6.52 14.59 10.43
C ILE A 699 7.72 14.54 9.50
N VAL A 700 7.77 13.53 8.62
CA VAL A 700 8.80 13.35 7.60
C VAL A 700 8.10 13.22 6.26
N THR A 701 8.47 14.05 5.30
CA THR A 701 7.99 13.94 3.91
C THR A 701 9.19 13.84 2.98
N ALA A 702 9.07 12.99 1.97
CA ALA A 702 10.05 12.83 0.92
C ALA A 702 9.31 12.41 -0.35
N VAL A 703 9.76 12.90 -1.51
CA VAL A 703 9.18 12.57 -2.81
C VAL A 703 10.34 12.23 -3.75
N ALA A 704 10.25 11.09 -4.41
CA ALA A 704 11.17 10.70 -5.47
C ALA A 704 10.49 10.86 -6.83
N ASP A 705 11.18 11.54 -7.73
CA ASP A 705 10.76 11.73 -9.12
C ASP A 705 11.50 10.75 -10.03
N GLY A 706 10.73 10.01 -10.83
CA GLY A 706 11.24 9.14 -11.88
C GLY A 706 12.01 7.88 -11.45
N SER A 707 12.65 7.28 -12.46
CA SER A 707 13.61 6.20 -12.33
C SER A 707 15.04 6.75 -12.41
N VAL A 708 16.02 5.98 -11.96
CA VAL A 708 17.44 6.35 -12.02
C VAL A 708 18.19 5.40 -12.96
N GLU A 709 19.09 5.94 -13.78
CA GLU A 709 19.94 5.09 -14.62
C GLU A 709 21.10 4.48 -13.80
N PRO A 710 21.54 3.25 -14.13
CA PRO A 710 22.74 2.66 -13.53
C PRO A 710 23.95 3.60 -13.60
N GLY A 711 24.62 3.82 -12.46
CA GLY A 711 25.77 4.70 -12.35
C GLY A 711 25.46 6.20 -12.27
N GLN A 712 24.20 6.62 -12.38
CA GLN A 712 23.80 8.01 -12.21
C GLN A 712 23.35 8.29 -10.77
N MET A 713 23.59 9.52 -10.32
CA MET A 713 23.18 9.96 -8.99
C MET A 713 21.75 10.50 -9.02
N LEU A 714 20.89 10.01 -8.14
CA LEU A 714 19.56 10.54 -7.89
C LEU A 714 19.56 11.38 -6.61
N SER A 715 18.99 12.58 -6.68
CA SER A 715 18.83 13.49 -5.54
C SER A 715 17.38 13.49 -5.07
N ILE A 716 17.15 13.20 -3.79
CA ILE A 716 15.84 13.06 -3.17
C ILE A 716 15.71 14.12 -2.07
N PRO A 717 14.88 15.18 -2.28
CA PRO A 717 14.59 16.14 -1.24
C PRO A 717 13.68 15.51 -0.17
N PHE A 718 13.93 15.85 1.08
CA PHE A 718 13.05 15.51 2.19
C PHE A 718 12.89 16.71 3.13
N SER A 719 11.79 16.74 3.88
CA SER A 719 11.57 17.73 4.93
C SER A 719 11.12 17.08 6.22
N VAL A 720 11.50 17.71 7.34
CA VAL A 720 11.19 17.24 8.69
C VAL A 720 10.62 18.39 9.49
N MET A 721 9.54 18.16 10.22
CA MET A 721 8.95 19.10 11.16
C MET A 721 8.67 18.41 12.49
N THR A 722 8.70 19.17 13.59
CA THR A 722 8.23 18.69 14.90
C THR A 722 7.22 19.67 15.49
N GLU A 723 6.17 19.12 16.09
CA GLU A 723 5.21 19.85 16.94
C GLU A 723 5.56 19.70 18.43
N GLY A 724 6.61 18.93 18.73
CA GLY A 724 7.24 18.86 20.04
C GLY A 724 8.26 19.98 20.24
N SER A 725 9.11 19.82 21.25
CA SER A 725 10.26 20.71 21.46
C SER A 725 11.22 20.63 20.27
N GLY A 726 11.61 21.77 19.73
CA GLY A 726 12.69 21.87 18.75
C GLY A 726 14.04 21.41 19.30
N GLY A 727 15.05 21.39 18.44
CA GLY A 727 16.40 20.92 18.77
C GLY A 727 16.99 20.01 17.68
N PRO A 728 18.12 19.35 17.97
CA PRO A 728 18.74 18.44 17.01
C PRO A 728 17.85 17.21 16.76
N CYS A 729 17.57 16.95 15.49
CA CYS A 729 16.94 15.74 15.00
C CYS A 729 17.94 14.91 14.23
N SER A 730 18.12 13.65 14.65
CA SER A 730 18.99 12.71 13.96
C SER A 730 18.25 12.12 12.77
N ILE A 731 18.91 12.08 11.61
CA ILE A 731 18.42 11.45 10.41
C ILE A 731 19.21 10.16 10.18
N ASN A 732 18.49 9.08 9.91
CA ASN A 732 19.06 7.80 9.54
C ASN A 732 18.37 7.30 8.28
N ALA A 733 19.11 7.14 7.19
CA ALA A 733 18.59 6.62 5.94
C ALA A 733 19.26 5.29 5.57
N ARG A 734 18.46 4.32 5.11
CA ARG A 734 18.91 2.99 4.70
C ARG A 734 18.21 2.55 3.42
N ASN A 735 18.91 1.80 2.58
CA ASN A 735 18.32 1.13 1.43
C ASN A 735 18.64 -0.37 1.44
N ASP A 736 17.77 -1.16 0.81
CA ASP A 736 17.82 -2.64 0.79
C ASP A 736 18.79 -3.23 -0.23
N ARG A 737 19.39 -2.40 -1.09
CA ARG A 737 20.41 -2.82 -2.06
C ARG A 737 21.83 -2.42 -1.65
N GLU A 738 21.98 -1.82 -0.47
CA GLU A 738 23.24 -1.24 0.03
C GLU A 738 23.91 -0.26 -0.93
N PHE A 739 23.11 0.39 -1.80
CA PHE A 739 23.64 1.39 -2.72
C PHE A 739 24.26 2.56 -1.96
N PRO A 740 25.40 3.10 -2.43
CA PRO A 740 26.01 4.27 -1.82
C PRO A 740 25.03 5.44 -1.71
N MET A 741 24.96 6.02 -0.51
CA MET A 741 24.13 7.19 -0.22
C MET A 741 24.89 8.25 0.56
N THR A 742 24.50 9.51 0.37
CA THR A 742 24.90 10.60 1.27
C THR A 742 23.69 11.40 1.72
N PHE A 743 23.64 11.76 3.00
CA PHE A 743 22.54 12.51 3.61
C PHE A 743 23.03 13.24 4.87
N PRO A 744 22.36 14.33 5.29
CA PRO A 744 22.72 15.02 6.53
C PRO A 744 22.33 14.15 7.74
N MET A 745 23.30 13.79 8.58
CA MET A 745 23.04 12.97 9.79
C MET A 745 22.22 13.71 10.86
N ASN A 746 22.17 15.04 10.80
CA ASN A 746 21.41 15.87 11.73
C ASN A 746 20.74 17.03 10.99
N VAL A 747 19.50 17.32 11.36
CA VAL A 747 18.74 18.48 10.90
C VAL A 747 18.23 19.24 12.13
N PRO A 748 18.53 20.53 12.29
CA PRO A 748 18.01 21.31 13.40
C PRO A 748 16.52 21.60 13.17
N LEU A 749 15.69 21.28 14.17
CA LEU A 749 14.25 21.54 14.11
C LEU A 749 13.87 22.73 14.97
N THR A 750 12.97 23.56 14.44
CA THR A 750 12.21 24.55 15.21
C THR A 750 10.76 24.09 15.25
N THR A 751 10.12 24.18 16.40
CA THR A 751 8.72 23.76 16.58
C THR A 751 7.81 24.45 15.56
N GLY A 752 7.00 23.68 14.84
CA GLY A 752 6.05 24.18 13.84
C GLY A 752 6.66 24.63 12.50
N HIS A 753 7.97 24.46 12.30
CA HIS A 753 8.65 24.82 11.04
C HIS A 753 9.31 23.61 10.39
N TYR A 754 9.16 23.50 9.06
CA TYR A 754 9.85 22.50 8.26
C TYR A 754 11.33 22.86 8.10
N ALA A 755 12.18 21.86 8.30
CA ALA A 755 13.59 21.90 7.95
C ALA A 755 13.85 20.93 6.78
N ASN A 756 14.58 21.38 5.78
CA ASN A 756 14.81 20.62 4.55
C ASN A 756 16.17 19.91 4.59
N GLY A 757 16.23 18.73 3.97
CA GLY A 757 17.43 17.98 3.72
C GLY A 757 17.43 17.40 2.31
N THR A 758 18.57 16.89 1.89
CA THR A 758 18.71 16.21 0.60
C THR A 758 19.50 14.93 0.82
N LEU A 759 18.96 13.83 0.31
CA LEU A 759 19.63 12.54 0.22
C LEU A 759 20.04 12.31 -1.23
N THR A 760 21.24 11.80 -1.45
CA THR A 760 21.63 11.27 -2.76
C THR A 760 21.84 9.78 -2.69
N ILE A 761 21.48 9.08 -3.76
CA ILE A 761 21.68 7.63 -3.94
C ILE A 761 22.26 7.39 -5.33
N THR A 762 23.26 6.51 -5.43
CA THR A 762 23.93 6.19 -6.70
C THR A 762 23.92 4.67 -6.91
N PRO A 763 23.03 4.14 -7.76
CA PRO A 763 23.08 2.74 -8.16
C PRO A 763 24.42 2.44 -8.86
N PRO A 764 25.07 1.29 -8.58
CA PRO A 764 26.23 0.83 -9.35
C PRO A 764 25.96 0.75 -10.87
N LYS A 765 27.01 0.89 -11.69
CA LYS A 765 26.89 0.90 -13.17
C LYS A 765 26.41 -0.43 -13.75
N ASP A 766 26.68 -1.52 -13.05
CA ASP A 766 26.31 -2.89 -13.39
C ASP A 766 24.94 -3.30 -12.82
N THR A 767 24.23 -2.38 -12.17
CA THR A 767 22.87 -2.63 -11.67
C THR A 767 21.95 -3.01 -12.84
N PRO A 768 21.30 -4.18 -12.80
CA PRO A 768 20.36 -4.58 -13.84
C PRO A 768 19.19 -3.61 -13.95
N SER A 769 18.75 -3.34 -15.18
CA SER A 769 17.50 -2.60 -15.41
C SER A 769 16.31 -3.37 -14.84
N GLY A 770 15.38 -2.66 -14.18
CA GLY A 770 14.29 -3.26 -13.42
C GLY A 770 14.65 -3.60 -11.97
N THR A 771 15.82 -3.16 -11.48
CA THR A 771 16.14 -3.27 -10.05
C THR A 771 15.35 -2.24 -9.26
N ASP A 772 14.53 -2.70 -8.32
CA ASP A 772 13.87 -1.82 -7.36
C ASP A 772 14.71 -1.60 -6.11
N VAL A 773 14.55 -0.44 -5.50
CA VAL A 773 15.22 -0.06 -4.25
C VAL A 773 14.18 0.49 -3.29
N THR A 774 14.18 -0.02 -2.07
CA THR A 774 13.40 0.53 -0.96
C THR A 774 14.29 1.40 -0.10
N LEU A 775 14.01 2.70 -0.08
CA LEU A 775 14.69 3.69 0.73
C LEU A 775 13.83 4.04 1.95
N THR A 776 14.37 3.85 3.15
CA THR A 776 13.75 4.28 4.40
C THR A 776 14.51 5.45 4.99
N ILE A 777 13.85 6.60 5.16
CA ILE A 777 14.38 7.80 5.84
C ILE A 777 13.69 7.91 7.19
N MET A 778 14.45 7.88 8.27
CA MET A 778 13.94 8.05 9.64
C MET A 778 14.42 9.36 10.24
N ALA A 779 13.55 10.04 10.97
CA ALA A 779 13.86 11.21 11.76
C ALA A 779 13.54 10.94 13.25
N LYS A 780 14.51 11.20 14.14
CA LYS A 780 14.38 10.95 15.58
C LYS A 780 14.77 12.17 16.39
N THR A 781 13.91 12.58 17.31
CA THR A 781 14.14 13.74 18.17
C THR A 781 14.84 13.35 19.47
N SER A 782 15.80 14.16 19.89
CA SER A 782 16.64 13.91 21.07
C SER A 782 15.89 14.03 22.41
N ALA A 783 14.87 14.90 22.47
CA ALA A 783 14.23 15.29 23.73
C ALA A 783 13.14 14.31 24.22
N ALA A 784 12.51 13.56 23.31
CA ALA A 784 11.38 12.68 23.63
C ALA A 784 11.51 11.25 23.09
N ALA A 785 12.64 10.93 22.42
CA ALA A 785 12.83 9.71 21.63
C ALA A 785 11.69 9.44 20.62
N ASP A 786 10.93 10.48 20.25
CA ASP A 786 9.87 10.41 19.26
C ASP A 786 10.49 10.32 17.86
N SER A 787 9.88 9.50 17.01
CA SER A 787 10.39 9.22 15.67
C SER A 787 9.26 9.00 14.67
N ASN A 788 9.54 9.40 13.43
CA ASN A 788 8.71 9.14 12.28
C ASN A 788 9.60 8.84 11.06
N TYR A 789 9.01 8.39 9.96
CA TYR A 789 9.73 7.87 8.82
C TYR A 789 9.00 8.15 7.50
N ALA A 790 9.76 8.09 6.40
CA ALA A 790 9.25 7.99 5.04
C ALA A 790 9.88 6.75 4.38
N VAL A 791 9.08 5.96 3.67
CA VAL A 791 9.54 4.84 2.85
C VAL A 791 9.25 5.18 1.39
N LEU A 792 10.27 5.07 0.54
CA LEU A 792 10.21 5.38 -0.88
C LEU A 792 10.64 4.14 -1.68
N ARG A 793 9.99 3.93 -2.83
CA ARG A 793 10.42 2.96 -3.84
C ARG A 793 11.06 3.70 -5.01
N LEU A 794 12.22 3.23 -5.44
CA LEU A 794 12.96 3.75 -6.59
C LEU A 794 13.15 2.62 -7.59
N SER A 795 13.09 2.93 -8.88
CA SER A 795 13.38 1.98 -9.95
C SER A 795 14.67 2.35 -10.65
N VAL A 796 15.55 1.38 -10.87
CA VAL A 796 16.74 1.53 -11.71
C VAL A 796 16.40 1.07 -13.12
N VAL A 797 16.44 1.97 -14.09
CA VAL A 797 16.05 1.68 -15.48
C VAL A 797 17.13 2.17 -16.43
N SER A 798 17.60 1.29 -17.31
CA SER A 798 18.52 1.69 -18.38
C SER A 798 17.73 2.38 -19.49
N LYS A 799 18.19 3.54 -19.97
CA LYS A 799 17.59 4.15 -21.16
C LYS A 799 17.78 3.25 -22.37
N VAL A 800 16.70 2.99 -23.09
CA VAL A 800 16.78 2.44 -24.44
C VAL A 800 17.32 3.55 -25.33
N THR A 801 18.62 3.49 -25.64
CA THR A 801 19.19 4.32 -26.69
C THR A 801 18.69 3.78 -28.01
N THR A 802 17.62 4.36 -28.57
CA THR A 802 17.36 4.19 -29.99
C THR A 802 18.51 4.88 -30.72
N PRO A 803 19.28 4.15 -31.56
CA PRO A 803 20.30 4.80 -32.37
C PRO A 803 19.58 5.66 -33.39
N PHE A 804 19.52 6.97 -33.14
CA PHE A 804 19.27 7.95 -34.17
C PHE A 804 20.44 7.87 -35.16
N HIS A 805 20.36 6.96 -36.13
CA HIS A 805 21.08 7.14 -37.37
C HIS A 805 20.48 8.35 -38.06
N ARG A 806 21.05 9.53 -37.80
CA ARG A 806 21.00 10.65 -38.74
C ARG A 806 21.56 10.12 -40.05
N CYS A 807 20.69 9.77 -40.99
CA CYS A 807 21.07 9.79 -42.39
C CYS A 807 21.29 11.26 -42.72
N THR A 808 22.57 11.63 -42.86
CA THR A 808 23.04 12.88 -43.45
C THR A 808 22.66 12.98 -44.91
#